data_AF-A0A099L8M9-F1
#
_entry.id   AF-A0A099L8M9-F1
#
_cell.length_a   1.000
_cell.length_b   1.000
_cell.length_c   1.000
_cell.angle_alpha   90.00
_cell.angle_beta   90.00
_cell.angle_gamma   90.00
#
_symmetry.space_group_name_H-M   'P 1'
#
loop_
_entity.id
_entity.type
_entity.pdbx_description
1 polymer ?
#
loop_
_entity_poly.entity_id
_entity_poly.type
_entity_poly.pdbx_seq_one_letter_code
_entity_poly.pdbx_strand_id
1 'polypeptide(L)'
;MDLTSTFKGIIARILPLLKAYQDGGGRKQDRQELKSGTHFRRNRKSHVIPLAMLCCLLGMSPGQALAEEEIVVQSVGNSPVDDANPALTAGLEGGSRGALCDVPTDAAPSPLFGAQSFSQQMLRFEEFGTRKLEGPCPAGGCPLTLPPPPDPYSAVDSVALDNFLNQRIHPYPTEQRNNNVLNPWQTAIESMHTGPLLPLTPGAPTSYADGRPPGPQYGHQRWQEFFPQVYFKSAVSGARDGRGGRDQYQKHQYSFGEFGKGPDGESGTADDGLYHNTVGVPGFEGTSAGIPIRFHPNMPVQDPQSLWTFDGTLPPKLLMARYGEPILFRNRDALPIKFEANRGFGNHFITTHEHNGHTPAESDGYANAFFLPGQFYDYHWPMILAGHDSINTDATDKRASSPCIPGESMVISKPGATPPTSYSKTTVICPAEGRINIPGDWRETMSTHWFHDHMLDYTAQNVYKGNAAMMNYYSALDRGNECVEDGVNLRFPSGCAMGPHSWGNRDYDVNLEIAGKAWGQDTAAYTGTTVADTRGQLWFATFEDDGFLGDRMTVNWLFDPYLQVRARSYRFRLLNAHVSRFLRIALVVQRADGNGEFPGATANVSYDRVPFHMIANDGNIMEHAIPFDGSLDLDADGETLDHFGILPTQSIAERYDIIVDFSLFSPDAPGNISRFGAEPKLYLVNLLEHEDGKRPEQMVSLADVLSGNYDDCDTIVGKFLELRVKPYSGTDLSMNPADYVPGKKKMIPLPEITEQELADAHHRTFVFGRDAATDTEPVTITQASFTDSPAPNLPGNDYPFEVNGEAVNITEFEQLPEQANKPWGIETDGSDIALPMDPHRVSAAPKLGDFEIWHLENGGGGMSHNVHIHFEEGRILTRDGVAPPEWDKWARKDVYRVGPMDDSGDEVTVAVRFREFAGTFMEHCHNTQHEDHSMLMRWDIENPGQLKAFLTPEPQWNGVTYTESFELPTASAVRASQVGDVTAAEEFLQNNDASDLLCPPGATTACPGAPDVIVPEPTITGTVNDLGRIRITGNVGAGNEATAPGLQCVTDPEGEFRCRGRDLTPGDIITVTTSVPAPEPEPEPEPVAFTGTVDQRGHVEIAGNVGAGNQAIAPELRCITETNGDFLCRGRGLTPGDVITVTGD
;
A
#
# COMPACT_ATOMS: atom_id res chain seq x y z
N MET A 1 12.95 44.95 -60.50
CA MET A 1 12.49 44.33 -61.77
C MET A 1 11.52 43.23 -61.41
N ASP A 2 10.42 43.21 -62.15
CA ASP A 2 9.15 42.49 -62.02
C ASP A 2 9.12 41.14 -61.24
N LEU A 3 8.32 41.09 -60.16
CA LEU A 3 8.10 39.94 -59.27
C LEU A 3 6.84 39.11 -59.64
N THR A 4 6.23 39.34 -60.81
CA THR A 4 4.92 38.77 -61.14
C THR A 4 4.90 37.66 -62.20
N SER A 5 6.06 37.18 -62.68
CA SER A 5 6.12 36.10 -63.69
C SER A 5 6.54 34.71 -63.19
N THR A 6 7.09 34.58 -61.98
CA THR A 6 7.58 33.28 -61.46
C THR A 6 6.56 32.54 -60.58
N PHE A 7 5.53 33.23 -60.08
CA PHE A 7 4.48 32.63 -59.23
C PHE A 7 3.38 31.88 -60.00
N LYS A 8 3.24 32.10 -61.31
CA LYS A 8 2.21 31.44 -62.15
C LYS A 8 2.60 30.03 -62.65
N GLY A 9 3.86 29.63 -62.52
CA GLY A 9 4.33 28.29 -62.94
C GLY A 9 4.15 27.19 -61.88
N ILE A 10 4.12 27.55 -60.60
CA ILE A 10 4.10 26.60 -59.47
C ILE A 10 2.66 26.25 -59.05
N ILE A 11 1.72 27.19 -59.18
CA ILE A 11 0.29 26.97 -58.83
C ILE A 11 -0.42 26.06 -59.85
N ALA A 12 0.08 25.95 -61.10
CA ALA A 12 -0.52 25.10 -62.13
C ALA A 12 -0.16 23.60 -62.02
N ARG A 13 0.70 23.19 -61.08
CA ARG A 13 1.11 21.78 -60.90
C ARG A 13 0.66 21.11 -59.60
N ILE A 14 0.09 21.87 -58.65
CA ILE A 14 -0.30 21.34 -57.34
C ILE A 14 -1.84 21.13 -57.25
N LEU A 15 -2.64 21.83 -58.05
CA LEU A 15 -4.09 21.73 -58.01
C LEU A 15 -4.74 20.41 -58.50
N PRO A 16 -4.10 19.50 -59.26
CA PRO A 16 -4.72 18.20 -59.59
C PRO A 16 -4.51 17.10 -58.53
N LEU A 17 -3.58 17.28 -57.59
CA LEU A 17 -3.22 16.23 -56.60
C LEU A 17 -3.99 16.33 -55.28
N LEU A 18 -4.63 17.47 -55.01
CA LEU A 18 -5.43 17.68 -53.79
C LEU A 18 -6.91 17.29 -53.93
N LYS A 19 -7.35 16.83 -55.11
CA LYS A 19 -8.75 16.46 -55.38
C LYS A 19 -9.03 14.94 -55.38
N ALA A 20 -8.04 14.12 -55.02
CA ALA A 20 -8.19 12.66 -54.96
C ALA A 20 -8.20 12.09 -53.53
N TYR A 21 -8.14 12.94 -52.49
CA TYR A 21 -8.02 12.51 -51.09
C TYR A 21 -9.27 12.81 -50.24
N GLN A 22 -10.39 13.26 -50.85
CA GLN A 22 -11.57 13.73 -50.11
C GLN A 22 -12.91 13.07 -50.45
N ASP A 23 -12.96 11.99 -51.25
CA ASP A 23 -14.25 11.32 -51.57
C ASP A 23 -14.23 9.80 -51.30
N GLY A 24 -15.06 9.35 -50.34
CA GLY A 24 -15.57 7.98 -50.12
C GLY A 24 -14.88 7.21 -48.98
N GLY A 25 -15.50 6.78 -47.86
CA GLY A 25 -16.90 6.50 -47.55
C GLY A 25 -17.22 5.00 -47.69
N GLY A 26 -17.28 4.23 -46.58
CA GLY A 26 -17.86 2.87 -46.59
C GLY A 26 -17.41 1.89 -45.49
N ARG A 27 -18.38 1.35 -44.75
CA ARG A 27 -18.26 0.35 -43.66
C ARG A 27 -18.16 -1.11 -44.17
N LYS A 28 -17.63 -2.00 -43.30
CA LYS A 28 -17.85 -3.47 -43.17
C LYS A 28 -17.20 -4.40 -44.23
N GLN A 29 -16.77 -5.58 -43.71
CA GLN A 29 -16.06 -6.73 -44.35
C GLN A 29 -14.54 -6.51 -44.41
N ASP A 30 -13.65 -7.28 -43.78
CA ASP A 30 -13.61 -8.74 -43.62
C ASP A 30 -12.97 -9.21 -42.30
N ARG A 31 -13.64 -10.17 -41.65
CA ARG A 31 -13.07 -11.10 -40.66
C ARG A 31 -12.74 -12.37 -41.46
N GLN A 32 -11.46 -12.63 -41.70
CA GLN A 32 -10.79 -13.93 -42.00
C GLN A 32 -9.60 -13.72 -42.94
N GLU A 33 -8.54 -14.48 -42.66
CA GLU A 33 -7.27 -14.59 -43.39
C GLU A 33 -6.20 -13.51 -43.13
N LEU A 34 -5.36 -13.78 -42.13
CA LEU A 34 -3.91 -13.50 -42.19
C LEU A 34 -3.16 -14.45 -41.24
N LYS A 35 -3.20 -15.75 -41.57
CA LYS A 35 -2.12 -16.69 -41.28
C LYS A 35 -1.14 -16.61 -42.46
N SER A 36 -0.04 -15.90 -42.32
CA SER A 36 1.28 -16.21 -42.91
C SER A 36 2.21 -15.02 -42.74
N GLY A 37 3.39 -15.30 -42.20
CA GLY A 37 4.39 -14.29 -41.88
C GLY A 37 4.92 -13.57 -43.12
N THR A 38 5.14 -12.27 -42.97
CA THR A 38 6.33 -11.59 -43.51
C THR A 38 6.46 -10.21 -42.86
N HIS A 39 7.63 -9.96 -42.30
CA HIS A 39 8.06 -8.73 -41.65
C HIS A 39 7.67 -7.45 -42.41
N PHE A 40 7.06 -6.51 -41.69
CA PHE A 40 7.03 -5.11 -42.09
C PHE A 40 7.49 -4.22 -40.92
N ARG A 41 8.74 -3.76 -41.02
CA ARG A 41 9.30 -2.68 -40.19
C ARG A 41 8.44 -1.41 -40.36
N ARG A 42 7.86 -0.91 -39.28
CA ARG A 42 7.31 0.45 -39.19
C ARG A 42 8.33 1.35 -38.47
N ASN A 43 9.13 2.09 -39.25
CA ASN A 43 9.90 3.20 -38.72
C ASN A 43 8.96 4.40 -38.48
N ARG A 44 8.82 4.85 -37.23
CA ARG A 44 8.35 6.22 -36.94
C ARG A 44 9.48 7.18 -37.30
N LYS A 45 9.35 7.89 -38.43
CA LYS A 45 10.06 9.16 -38.67
C LYS A 45 9.03 10.26 -38.64
N SER A 46 8.93 10.94 -37.50
CA SER A 46 8.13 12.15 -37.35
C SER A 46 9.01 13.26 -36.77
N HIS A 47 9.30 14.24 -37.61
CA HIS A 47 9.56 15.65 -37.26
C HIS A 47 10.94 16.00 -36.69
N VAL A 48 11.96 15.87 -37.54
CA VAL A 48 13.10 16.80 -37.56
C VAL A 48 13.32 17.22 -39.02
N ILE A 49 13.62 18.50 -39.25
CA ILE A 49 13.77 19.25 -40.53
C ILE A 49 12.47 20.02 -40.88
N PRO A 50 12.42 21.35 -40.64
CA PRO A 50 13.26 22.28 -41.38
C PRO A 50 13.72 23.51 -40.57
N LEU A 51 14.90 23.44 -39.94
CA LEU A 51 15.62 24.65 -39.45
C LEU A 51 17.04 24.72 -40.01
N ALA A 52 17.64 23.57 -40.33
CA ALA A 52 18.99 23.47 -40.90
C ALA A 52 19.10 23.96 -42.37
N MET A 53 18.00 24.11 -43.12
CA MET A 53 18.03 24.64 -44.49
C MET A 53 18.03 26.18 -44.54
N LEU A 54 17.69 26.88 -43.45
CA LEU A 54 17.56 28.34 -43.45
C LEU A 54 18.89 29.06 -43.14
N CYS A 55 19.76 28.46 -42.31
CA CYS A 55 21.07 29.05 -41.97
C CYS A 55 22.08 28.97 -43.12
N CYS A 56 21.97 27.98 -44.02
CA CYS A 56 22.82 27.88 -45.21
C CYS A 56 22.42 28.84 -46.35
N LEU A 57 21.22 29.42 -46.31
CA LEU A 57 20.73 30.38 -47.31
C LEU A 57 21.01 31.84 -46.95
N LEU A 58 21.45 32.14 -45.72
CA LEU A 58 21.68 33.51 -45.23
C LEU A 58 23.14 33.85 -44.87
N GLY A 59 24.07 32.91 -44.96
CA GLY A 59 25.52 33.21 -44.97
C GLY A 59 26.06 33.95 -43.74
N MET A 60 25.66 33.55 -42.53
CA MET A 60 26.18 34.12 -41.27
C MET A 60 26.99 33.06 -40.49
N SER A 61 28.22 33.42 -40.08
CA SER A 61 29.08 32.60 -39.22
C SER A 61 28.94 33.01 -37.74
N PRO A 62 28.99 32.08 -36.76
CA PRO A 62 28.81 32.41 -35.35
C PRO A 62 30.13 32.86 -34.72
N GLY A 63 30.14 34.04 -34.09
CA GLY A 63 31.29 34.56 -33.37
C GLY A 63 31.03 35.90 -32.67
N GLN A 64 30.82 35.80 -31.35
CA GLN A 64 31.01 36.81 -30.28
C GLN A 64 29.95 37.88 -29.97
N ALA A 65 29.79 38.04 -28.63
CA ALA A 65 29.26 39.18 -27.84
C ALA A 65 27.75 39.06 -27.47
N LEU A 66 27.24 39.19 -26.23
CA LEU A 66 27.65 39.64 -24.88
C LEU A 66 26.74 38.87 -23.86
N ALA A 67 27.21 38.22 -22.80
CA ALA A 67 27.41 38.71 -21.43
C ALA A 67 26.21 39.48 -20.80
N GLU A 68 25.34 38.76 -20.08
CA GLU A 68 24.64 39.16 -18.84
C GLU A 68 24.10 37.89 -18.16
N GLU A 69 24.15 37.85 -16.82
CA GLU A 69 23.84 36.68 -15.98
C GLU A 69 22.33 36.40 -15.99
N GLU A 70 21.94 35.19 -16.42
CA GLU A 70 20.56 34.71 -16.42
C GLU A 70 20.43 33.54 -15.46
N ILE A 71 19.45 33.62 -14.56
CA ILE A 71 19.06 32.58 -13.62
C ILE A 71 18.58 31.37 -14.43
N VAL A 72 19.27 30.25 -14.29
CA VAL A 72 18.95 29.00 -14.98
C VAL A 72 17.78 28.33 -14.27
N VAL A 73 16.57 28.51 -14.79
CA VAL A 73 15.49 27.53 -14.66
C VAL A 73 15.75 26.48 -15.76
N GLN A 74 16.46 25.42 -15.42
CA GLN A 74 16.72 24.32 -16.35
C GLN A 74 15.51 23.40 -16.39
N SER A 75 14.68 23.53 -17.42
CA SER A 75 14.04 22.35 -18.00
C SER A 75 15.15 21.38 -18.39
N VAL A 76 15.09 20.12 -17.95
CA VAL A 76 16.08 19.09 -18.26
C VAL A 76 15.96 18.75 -19.75
N GLY A 77 16.61 19.54 -20.59
CA GLY A 77 16.66 19.37 -22.04
C GLY A 77 18.11 19.34 -22.48
N ASN A 78 18.59 18.15 -22.85
CA ASN A 78 19.81 17.84 -23.59
C ASN A 78 20.94 18.89 -23.57
N SER A 79 21.93 18.70 -22.69
CA SER A 79 23.24 19.35 -22.85
C SER A 79 24.03 18.76 -24.03
N PRO A 80 24.83 19.55 -24.77
CA PRO A 80 25.63 19.05 -25.88
C PRO A 80 26.80 18.20 -25.37
N VAL A 81 26.95 17.00 -25.94
CA VAL A 81 28.05 16.07 -25.67
C VAL A 81 29.37 16.68 -26.18
N ASP A 82 30.35 16.84 -25.29
CA ASP A 82 31.71 17.26 -25.64
C ASP A 82 32.55 16.00 -25.96
N ASP A 83 32.87 15.80 -27.24
CA ASP A 83 33.48 14.58 -27.84
C ASP A 83 34.92 14.26 -27.38
N ALA A 84 35.42 14.84 -26.29
CA ALA A 84 36.85 14.83 -25.95
C ALA A 84 37.27 13.92 -24.79
N ASN A 85 36.37 13.12 -24.17
CA ASN A 85 36.72 12.31 -22.99
C ASN A 85 36.93 10.81 -23.27
N PRO A 86 38.16 10.27 -23.19
CA PRO A 86 38.47 8.85 -23.43
C PRO A 86 37.97 7.88 -22.34
N ALA A 87 37.25 8.34 -21.30
CA ALA A 87 36.64 7.48 -20.27
C ALA A 87 35.35 6.75 -20.73
N LEU A 88 34.77 7.10 -21.88
CA LEU A 88 33.59 6.44 -22.46
C LEU A 88 33.94 5.23 -23.35
N THR A 89 35.21 5.03 -23.71
CA THR A 89 35.64 3.97 -24.65
C THR A 89 35.95 2.61 -24.02
N ALA A 90 35.85 2.45 -22.70
CA ALA A 90 36.05 1.15 -22.04
C ALA A 90 34.78 0.26 -22.02
N GLY A 91 33.64 0.74 -22.51
CA GLY A 91 32.38 -0.03 -22.62
C GLY A 91 32.22 -0.85 -23.90
N LEU A 92 33.26 -0.96 -24.74
CA LEU A 92 33.16 -1.48 -26.12
C LEU A 92 33.23 -3.02 -26.26
N GLU A 93 33.10 -3.79 -25.19
CA GLU A 93 32.81 -5.25 -25.29
C GLU A 93 31.31 -5.58 -25.16
N GLY A 94 30.45 -4.58 -24.92
CA GLY A 94 29.02 -4.65 -25.21
C GLY A 94 28.75 -4.00 -26.57
N GLY A 95 28.05 -4.70 -27.48
CA GLY A 95 27.80 -4.27 -28.86
C GLY A 95 27.31 -2.82 -28.99
N SER A 96 27.61 -2.21 -30.14
CA SER A 96 27.38 -0.83 -30.55
C SER A 96 25.99 -0.24 -30.20
N ARG A 97 25.75 0.12 -28.94
CA ARG A 97 24.51 0.76 -28.45
C ARG A 97 24.79 2.19 -27.97
N GLY A 98 25.36 3.02 -28.84
CA GLY A 98 25.63 4.44 -28.55
C GLY A 98 24.74 5.36 -29.39
N ALA A 99 23.88 6.13 -28.69
CA ALA A 99 23.25 7.40 -29.11
C ALA A 99 21.77 7.44 -29.58
N LEU A 100 20.96 6.37 -29.54
CA LEU A 100 19.54 6.44 -29.99
C LEU A 100 18.52 5.60 -29.19
N CYS A 101 18.89 4.99 -28.06
CA CYS A 101 17.97 4.16 -27.25
C CYS A 101 17.42 4.97 -26.08
N ASP A 102 16.10 5.06 -25.97
CA ASP A 102 15.38 5.71 -24.87
C ASP A 102 15.15 4.66 -23.78
N VAL A 103 16.00 4.66 -22.76
CA VAL A 103 15.84 3.73 -21.63
C VAL A 103 14.61 4.17 -20.85
N PRO A 104 13.79 3.26 -20.26
CA PRO A 104 12.55 3.59 -19.53
C PRO A 104 12.79 4.31 -18.18
N THR A 105 13.60 5.35 -18.21
CA THR A 105 13.94 6.26 -17.11
C THR A 105 14.15 7.69 -17.65
N ASP A 106 13.78 7.96 -18.91
CA ASP A 106 14.00 9.22 -19.65
C ASP A 106 15.44 9.78 -19.58
N ALA A 107 16.42 8.90 -19.36
CA ALA A 107 17.80 9.25 -19.07
C ALA A 107 18.78 8.29 -19.75
N ALA A 108 20.07 8.68 -19.78
CA ALA A 108 21.11 7.80 -20.31
C ALA A 108 21.27 6.54 -19.43
N PRO A 109 21.62 5.38 -20.01
CA PRO A 109 21.82 4.17 -19.22
C PRO A 109 22.85 4.36 -18.10
N SER A 110 22.51 3.84 -16.92
CA SER A 110 23.33 3.83 -15.72
C SER A 110 24.70 3.18 -16.01
N PRO A 111 25.83 3.85 -15.70
CA PRO A 111 27.18 3.35 -16.01
C PRO A 111 27.55 2.13 -15.15
N LEU A 112 28.14 1.09 -15.75
CA LEU A 112 28.46 -0.16 -15.02
C LEU A 112 29.82 -0.16 -14.33
N PHE A 113 30.71 0.80 -14.60
CA PHE A 113 32.07 0.85 -14.00
C PHE A 113 32.89 -0.45 -14.14
N GLY A 114 32.64 -1.22 -15.21
CA GLY A 114 33.27 -2.53 -15.41
C GLY A 114 32.70 -3.64 -14.53
N ALA A 115 31.57 -3.43 -13.85
CA ALA A 115 30.79 -4.51 -13.25
C ALA A 115 30.44 -5.55 -14.31
N GLN A 116 30.60 -6.83 -13.94
CA GLN A 116 30.28 -7.96 -14.80
C GLN A 116 29.11 -8.71 -14.15
N SER A 117 28.10 -9.05 -14.94
CA SER A 117 26.98 -9.86 -14.47
C SER A 117 27.49 -11.18 -13.88
N PHE A 118 26.89 -11.58 -12.77
CA PHE A 118 27.15 -12.82 -12.04
C PHE A 118 28.59 -12.96 -11.52
N SER A 119 29.29 -11.84 -11.28
CA SER A 119 30.66 -11.86 -10.74
C SER A 119 30.75 -11.67 -9.22
N GLN A 120 29.64 -11.31 -8.56
CA GLN A 120 29.55 -11.10 -7.11
C GLN A 120 28.52 -12.04 -6.49
N GLN A 121 28.83 -12.60 -5.32
CA GLN A 121 27.90 -13.39 -4.54
C GLN A 121 26.76 -12.51 -3.99
N MET A 122 25.53 -12.99 -4.11
CA MET A 122 24.33 -12.36 -3.56
C MET A 122 24.43 -12.22 -2.04
N LEU A 123 24.06 -11.06 -1.51
CA LEU A 123 23.92 -10.88 -0.06
C LEU A 123 22.72 -11.67 0.46
N ARG A 124 22.93 -12.41 1.54
CA ARG A 124 21.83 -12.99 2.33
C ARG A 124 21.31 -11.94 3.29
N PHE A 125 20.00 -11.91 3.49
CA PHE A 125 19.38 -10.99 4.44
C PHE A 125 19.98 -11.11 5.85
N GLU A 126 20.24 -9.97 6.48
CA GLU A 126 20.72 -9.85 7.85
C GLU A 126 19.54 -9.71 8.80
N GLU A 127 19.46 -10.56 9.83
CA GLU A 127 18.36 -10.52 10.78
C GLU A 127 18.45 -9.32 11.73
N PHE A 128 17.31 -8.65 11.99
CA PHE A 128 17.23 -7.65 13.07
C PHE A 128 17.54 -8.26 14.44
N GLY A 129 17.00 -9.47 14.66
CA GLY A 129 16.92 -10.18 15.93
C GLY A 129 16.03 -9.52 16.97
N THR A 130 15.13 -10.31 17.54
CA THR A 130 14.29 -9.88 18.66
C THR A 130 14.98 -10.13 20.00
N ARG A 131 14.67 -9.29 20.98
CA ARG A 131 15.14 -9.39 22.36
C ARG A 131 13.93 -9.46 23.27
N LYS A 132 14.01 -10.23 24.36
CA LYS A 132 12.94 -10.23 25.37
C LYS A 132 12.71 -8.83 25.93
N LEU A 133 11.44 -8.43 26.03
CA LEU A 133 11.08 -7.19 26.69
C LEU A 133 11.14 -7.40 28.21
N GLU A 134 12.34 -7.22 28.76
CA GLU A 134 12.52 -7.08 30.20
C GLU A 134 11.97 -5.72 30.67
N GLY A 135 11.63 -5.54 31.96
CA GLY A 135 11.01 -4.30 32.49
C GLY A 135 11.74 -2.95 32.29
N PRO A 136 11.38 -1.88 33.01
CA PRO A 136 12.08 -0.60 32.85
C PRO A 136 13.58 -0.71 33.17
N CYS A 137 14.42 0.06 32.47
CA CYS A 137 15.85 0.15 32.78
C CYS A 137 16.08 0.52 34.26
N PRO A 138 17.04 -0.10 34.96
CA PRO A 138 17.45 0.35 36.29
C PRO A 138 17.87 1.83 36.28
N ALA A 139 17.57 2.56 37.36
CA ALA A 139 17.90 3.99 37.46
C ALA A 139 19.42 4.22 37.24
N GLY A 140 19.76 5.06 36.25
CA GLY A 140 21.14 5.33 35.84
C GLY A 140 21.78 4.30 34.89
N GLY A 141 21.04 3.26 34.47
CA GLY A 141 21.57 2.13 33.69
C GLY A 141 21.43 2.21 32.16
N CYS A 142 20.68 3.17 31.61
CA CYS A 142 20.48 3.34 30.15
C CYS A 142 20.57 4.81 29.73
N PRO A 143 21.78 5.43 29.72
CA PRO A 143 21.92 6.89 29.63
C PRO A 143 22.06 7.47 28.21
N LEU A 144 22.07 6.68 27.13
CA LEU A 144 22.23 7.24 25.78
C LEU A 144 20.87 7.41 25.08
N THR A 145 20.53 8.66 24.78
CA THR A 145 19.51 9.00 23.79
C THR A 145 20.07 8.82 22.38
N LEU A 146 19.23 8.91 21.35
CA LEU A 146 19.70 8.92 19.97
C LEU A 146 20.75 10.03 19.81
N PRO A 147 22.00 9.72 19.40
CA PRO A 147 23.04 10.73 19.25
C PRO A 147 22.63 11.74 18.16
N PRO A 148 22.85 13.05 18.36
CA PRO A 148 22.59 14.04 17.32
C PRO A 148 23.56 13.87 16.14
N PRO A 149 23.16 14.27 14.92
CA PRO A 149 24.08 14.32 13.80
C PRO A 149 25.15 15.41 14.05
N PRO A 150 26.34 15.30 13.42
CA PRO A 150 27.43 16.26 13.61
C PRO A 150 27.09 17.67 13.05
N ASP A 151 26.23 17.72 12.04
CA ASP A 151 25.72 18.92 11.39
C ASP A 151 24.34 18.58 10.76
N PRO A 152 23.55 19.55 10.29
CA PRO A 152 22.17 19.27 9.88
C PRO A 152 22.02 18.52 8.55
N TYR A 153 23.09 18.38 7.76
CA TYR A 153 23.09 17.67 6.47
C TYR A 153 23.60 16.23 6.59
N SER A 154 24.19 15.89 7.72
CA SER A 154 24.81 14.58 7.96
C SER A 154 23.86 13.64 8.71
N ALA A 155 24.00 12.34 8.46
CA ALA A 155 23.41 11.30 9.30
C ALA A 155 24.20 11.14 10.62
N VAL A 156 23.68 10.30 11.51
CA VAL A 156 24.33 9.98 12.80
C VAL A 156 25.65 9.23 12.57
N ASP A 157 26.67 9.53 13.37
CA ASP A 157 27.95 8.79 13.35
C ASP A 157 27.73 7.27 13.52
N SER A 158 28.40 6.49 12.69
CA SER A 158 28.19 5.04 12.61
C SER A 158 28.52 4.32 13.92
N VAL A 159 29.55 4.76 14.65
CA VAL A 159 29.94 4.16 15.93
C VAL A 159 28.91 4.46 17.00
N ALA A 160 28.49 5.73 17.05
CA ALA A 160 27.50 6.20 17.99
C ALA A 160 26.14 5.51 17.76
N LEU A 161 25.73 5.33 16.50
CA LEU A 161 24.48 4.66 16.14
C LEU A 161 24.50 3.17 16.51
N ASP A 162 25.56 2.42 16.16
CA ASP A 162 25.66 1.00 16.54
C ASP A 162 25.69 0.83 18.08
N ASN A 163 26.41 1.69 18.80
CA ASN A 163 26.41 1.69 20.27
C ASN A 163 25.02 1.99 20.84
N PHE A 164 24.25 2.88 20.20
CA PHE A 164 22.87 3.18 20.58
C PHE A 164 21.93 2.00 20.30
N LEU A 165 21.97 1.41 19.10
CA LEU A 165 21.12 0.29 18.70
C LEU A 165 21.38 -0.99 19.52
N ASN A 166 22.60 -1.15 20.06
CA ASN A 166 22.92 -2.27 20.94
C ASN A 166 22.37 -2.13 22.38
N GLN A 167 21.97 -0.94 22.81
CA GLN A 167 21.42 -0.77 24.17
C GLN A 167 20.04 -1.41 24.33
N ARG A 168 19.63 -1.58 25.59
CA ARG A 168 18.24 -1.89 25.92
C ARG A 168 17.28 -0.79 25.41
N ILE A 169 16.04 -1.14 25.16
CA ILE A 169 15.00 -0.17 24.81
C ILE A 169 14.80 0.85 25.94
N HIS A 170 14.86 2.13 25.58
CA HIS A 170 14.62 3.26 26.48
C HIS A 170 14.07 4.45 25.67
N PRO A 171 13.08 5.21 26.19
CA PRO A 171 12.29 4.94 27.41
C PRO A 171 11.51 3.62 27.31
N TYR A 172 10.99 3.11 28.43
CA TYR A 172 10.21 1.89 28.41
C TYR A 172 8.93 2.09 27.56
N PRO A 173 8.53 1.11 26.73
CA PRO A 173 7.32 1.18 25.91
C PRO A 173 6.06 1.37 26.75
N THR A 174 5.10 2.12 26.21
CA THR A 174 3.82 2.42 26.84
C THR A 174 2.69 2.33 25.83
N GLU A 175 1.52 1.90 26.30
CA GLU A 175 0.28 1.84 25.50
C GLU A 175 0.01 3.15 24.77
N GLN A 176 0.00 4.24 25.53
CA GLN A 176 -0.12 5.60 25.03
C GLN A 176 1.26 6.17 24.66
N ARG A 177 1.29 7.18 23.80
CA ARG A 177 2.49 7.97 23.50
C ARG A 177 3.23 8.38 24.77
N ASN A 178 4.56 8.26 24.76
CA ASN A 178 5.41 8.62 25.89
C ASN A 178 5.61 10.15 25.98
N ASN A 179 4.97 10.77 26.97
CA ASN A 179 5.05 12.22 27.23
C ASN A 179 6.17 12.63 28.21
N ASN A 180 7.03 11.69 28.63
CA ASN A 180 8.00 11.94 29.68
C ASN A 180 9.41 12.22 29.14
N VAL A 181 9.64 12.03 27.84
CA VAL A 181 10.95 12.21 27.19
C VAL A 181 10.80 13.14 26.01
N LEU A 182 11.59 14.22 26.01
CA LEU A 182 11.65 15.19 24.92
C LEU A 182 12.47 14.65 23.76
N ASN A 183 12.22 15.15 22.55
CA ASN A 183 13.03 14.82 21.38
C ASN A 183 14.51 15.18 21.68
N PRO A 184 15.45 14.21 21.68
CA PRO A 184 16.84 14.47 22.01
C PRO A 184 17.52 15.42 21.03
N TRP A 185 16.94 15.61 19.83
CA TRP A 185 17.46 16.50 18.80
C TRP A 185 16.81 17.87 18.81
N GLN A 186 15.89 18.17 19.74
CA GLN A 186 15.19 19.46 19.80
C GLN A 186 16.15 20.66 19.68
N THR A 187 17.23 20.69 20.47
CA THR A 187 18.23 21.77 20.40
C THR A 187 18.93 21.84 19.05
N ALA A 188 19.21 20.70 18.42
CA ALA A 188 19.82 20.65 17.10
C ALA A 188 18.85 21.19 16.03
N ILE A 189 17.58 20.78 16.08
CA ILE A 189 16.50 21.26 15.21
C ILE A 189 16.32 22.78 15.34
N GLU A 190 16.18 23.30 16.57
CA GLU A 190 15.98 24.72 16.84
C GLU A 190 17.19 25.58 16.40
N SER A 191 18.40 25.05 16.52
CA SER A 191 19.62 25.77 16.13
C SER A 191 19.93 25.71 14.63
N MET A 192 19.40 24.71 13.90
CA MET A 192 19.83 24.41 12.53
C MET A 192 18.73 24.55 11.46
N HIS A 193 17.44 24.59 11.81
CA HIS A 193 16.35 24.50 10.83
C HIS A 193 15.26 25.58 10.99
N THR A 194 14.71 25.81 12.19
CA THR A 194 13.41 26.50 12.35
C THR A 194 13.39 27.72 13.28
N GLY A 195 14.50 28.05 13.95
CA GLY A 195 14.43 28.91 15.13
C GLY A 195 13.68 28.23 16.29
N PRO A 196 13.33 28.96 17.38
CA PRO A 196 12.68 28.36 18.54
C PRO A 196 11.33 27.73 18.18
N LEU A 197 11.12 26.46 18.53
CA LEU A 197 9.82 25.82 18.36
C LEU A 197 8.82 26.48 19.31
N LEU A 198 7.66 26.90 18.79
CA LEU A 198 6.58 27.41 19.61
C LEU A 198 5.70 26.23 20.07
N PRO A 199 5.36 26.14 21.35
CA PRO A 199 4.54 25.04 21.83
C PRO A 199 3.11 25.17 21.32
N LEU A 200 2.48 24.06 20.96
CA LEU A 200 1.08 24.00 20.53
C LEU A 200 0.11 24.56 21.58
N THR A 201 0.52 24.59 22.83
CA THR A 201 -0.24 25.20 23.93
C THR A 201 0.72 25.96 24.85
N PRO A 202 0.39 27.18 25.32
CA PRO A 202 1.27 27.93 26.20
C PRO A 202 1.70 27.13 27.44
N GLY A 203 3.01 26.90 27.61
CA GLY A 203 3.58 26.14 28.73
C GLY A 203 3.73 24.64 28.52
N ALA A 204 3.29 24.09 27.38
CA ALA A 204 3.57 22.70 27.00
C ALA A 204 5.01 22.55 26.48
N PRO A 205 5.62 21.35 26.61
CA PRO A 205 6.83 21.02 25.87
C PRO A 205 6.60 21.12 24.36
N THR A 206 7.65 21.45 23.62
CA THR A 206 7.58 21.64 22.18
C THR A 206 7.74 20.33 21.43
N SER A 207 8.62 19.39 21.78
CA SER A 207 8.76 18.15 21.00
C SER A 207 9.03 16.93 21.87
N TYR A 208 8.27 15.85 21.65
CA TYR A 208 8.45 14.56 22.33
C TYR A 208 9.30 13.60 21.50
N ALA A 209 10.01 12.70 22.18
CA ALA A 209 10.80 11.67 21.51
C ALA A 209 9.93 10.60 20.85
N ASP A 210 8.77 10.30 21.42
CA ASP A 210 7.78 9.40 20.86
C ASP A 210 6.90 10.20 19.89
N GLY A 211 7.06 9.96 18.59
CA GLY A 211 6.41 10.68 17.50
C GLY A 211 4.98 10.22 17.22
N ARG A 212 4.51 9.17 17.90
CA ARG A 212 3.13 8.67 17.73
C ARG A 212 2.10 9.78 18.00
N PRO A 213 0.99 9.84 17.25
CA PRO A 213 -0.13 10.69 17.63
C PRO A 213 -0.62 10.35 19.06
N PRO A 214 -0.91 11.34 19.93
CA PRO A 214 -1.35 11.10 21.30
C PRO A 214 -2.84 10.81 21.41
N GLY A 215 -3.23 9.99 22.39
CA GLY A 215 -4.63 9.80 22.76
C GLY A 215 -5.13 8.41 22.40
N PRO A 216 -6.35 8.05 22.85
CA PRO A 216 -6.83 6.67 22.83
C PRO A 216 -6.97 6.09 21.42
N GLN A 217 -7.24 6.90 20.40
CA GLN A 217 -7.35 6.48 19.00
C GLN A 217 -6.03 5.93 18.43
N TYR A 218 -4.90 6.46 18.88
CA TYR A 218 -3.55 6.07 18.45
C TYR A 218 -2.77 5.38 19.58
N GLY A 219 -3.45 5.00 20.66
CA GLY A 219 -2.90 4.17 21.71
C GLY A 219 -2.95 2.71 21.31
N HIS A 220 -1.95 1.93 21.72
CA HIS A 220 -1.85 0.53 21.32
C HIS A 220 -3.10 -0.27 21.70
N GLN A 221 -3.80 -0.76 20.69
CA GLN A 221 -5.02 -1.53 20.89
C GLN A 221 -4.71 -2.84 21.58
N ARG A 222 -5.59 -3.22 22.52
CA ARG A 222 -5.46 -4.47 23.28
C ARG A 222 -4.07 -4.64 23.92
N TRP A 223 -3.40 -3.54 24.28
CA TRP A 223 -2.05 -3.56 24.88
C TRP A 223 -1.93 -4.46 26.11
N GLN A 224 -2.93 -4.42 27.00
CA GLN A 224 -2.94 -5.27 28.18
C GLN A 224 -3.17 -6.73 27.85
N GLU A 225 -3.78 -7.07 26.72
CA GLU A 225 -3.96 -8.44 26.26
C GLU A 225 -2.70 -8.96 25.55
N PHE A 226 -2.24 -8.24 24.53
CA PHE A 226 -1.09 -8.62 23.71
C PHE A 226 0.19 -7.88 24.09
N PHE A 227 0.41 -7.69 25.40
CA PHE A 227 1.60 -7.00 25.89
C PHE A 227 2.88 -7.56 25.24
N PRO A 228 3.75 -6.71 24.65
CA PRO A 228 4.91 -7.20 23.91
C PRO A 228 5.79 -8.14 24.74
N GLN A 229 6.08 -9.30 24.19
CA GLN A 229 6.97 -10.28 24.83
C GLN A 229 8.41 -10.10 24.38
N VAL A 230 8.58 -9.65 23.13
CA VAL A 230 9.88 -9.31 22.55
C VAL A 230 9.81 -7.95 21.88
N TYR A 231 10.98 -7.37 21.64
CA TYR A 231 11.12 -6.16 20.85
C TYR A 231 12.33 -6.24 19.95
N PHE A 232 12.33 -5.45 18.90
CA PHE A 232 13.55 -5.04 18.24
C PHE A 232 13.52 -3.53 18.05
N LYS A 233 14.70 -2.94 17.86
CA LYS A 233 14.82 -1.53 17.54
C LYS A 233 15.76 -1.38 16.35
N SER A 234 15.42 -0.47 15.47
CA SER A 234 16.23 -0.09 14.31
C SER A 234 16.20 1.43 14.19
N ALA A 235 16.95 1.96 13.24
CA ALA A 235 16.87 3.35 12.83
C ALA A 235 16.94 3.43 11.31
N VAL A 236 16.06 4.20 10.68
CA VAL A 236 16.26 4.61 9.29
C VAL A 236 17.42 5.62 9.29
N SER A 237 18.47 5.33 8.53
CA SER A 237 19.66 6.18 8.49
C SER A 237 20.31 6.14 7.12
N GLY A 238 21.10 7.19 6.84
CA GLY A 238 21.94 7.24 5.65
C GLY A 238 22.93 6.08 5.57
N ALA A 239 23.23 5.66 4.34
CA ALA A 239 24.23 4.65 4.04
C ALA A 239 25.53 4.86 4.82
N ARG A 240 25.97 3.80 5.51
CA ARG A 240 27.18 3.78 6.33
C ARG A 240 27.75 2.37 6.44
N ASP A 241 29.00 2.28 6.88
CA ASP A 241 29.60 0.99 7.22
C ASP A 241 29.02 0.46 8.55
N GLY A 242 28.54 -0.79 8.53
CA GLY A 242 28.11 -1.51 9.73
C GLY A 242 29.28 -2.10 10.50
N ARG A 243 29.17 -2.23 11.82
CA ARG A 243 30.19 -2.89 12.67
C ARG A 243 29.83 -4.33 13.07
N GLY A 244 28.91 -4.97 12.36
CA GLY A 244 28.44 -6.32 12.68
C GLY A 244 27.58 -6.38 13.94
N GLY A 245 26.94 -5.26 14.32
CA GLY A 245 26.08 -5.20 15.53
C GLY A 245 24.94 -6.22 15.53
N ARG A 246 24.55 -6.69 14.34
CA ARG A 246 23.53 -7.71 14.11
C ARG A 246 24.07 -9.14 14.00
N ASP A 247 25.39 -9.35 13.99
CA ASP A 247 25.97 -10.71 13.85
C ASP A 247 25.51 -11.65 14.97
N GLN A 248 25.49 -11.13 16.20
CA GLN A 248 25.03 -11.87 17.40
C GLN A 248 23.52 -12.18 17.39
N TYR A 249 22.77 -11.54 16.50
CA TYR A 249 21.33 -11.65 16.38
C TYR A 249 20.87 -12.59 15.27
N GLN A 250 21.80 -13.07 14.43
CA GLN A 250 21.48 -14.09 13.44
C GLN A 250 21.12 -15.39 14.15
N LYS A 251 19.96 -15.97 13.83
CA LYS A 251 19.48 -17.21 14.45
C LYS A 251 20.45 -18.37 14.25
N HIS A 252 21.11 -18.43 13.09
CA HIS A 252 22.17 -19.38 12.78
C HIS A 252 23.50 -19.09 13.46
N GLN A 253 23.70 -17.89 14.01
CA GLN A 253 24.93 -17.42 14.66
C GLN A 253 26.19 -17.64 13.80
N TYR A 254 26.03 -17.70 12.48
CA TYR A 254 27.07 -18.13 11.54
C TYR A 254 27.81 -19.42 11.96
N SER A 255 27.10 -20.32 12.63
CA SER A 255 27.67 -21.51 13.29
C SER A 255 26.93 -22.80 12.92
N PHE A 256 25.75 -22.70 12.28
CA PHE A 256 24.94 -23.85 11.89
C PHE A 256 24.72 -23.90 10.39
N GLY A 257 24.73 -25.10 9.83
CA GLY A 257 24.26 -25.39 8.47
C GLY A 257 25.07 -24.67 7.41
N GLU A 258 24.38 -24.14 6.40
CA GLU A 258 25.02 -23.41 5.30
C GLU A 258 25.57 -22.04 5.75
N PHE A 259 25.18 -21.54 6.93
CA PHE A 259 25.76 -20.34 7.54
C PHE A 259 26.96 -20.65 8.45
N GLY A 260 27.18 -21.92 8.80
CA GLY A 260 28.26 -22.37 9.66
C GLY A 260 29.55 -22.67 8.90
N LYS A 261 30.64 -22.82 9.65
CA LYS A 261 31.89 -23.37 9.11
C LYS A 261 31.64 -24.80 8.64
N GLY A 262 32.25 -25.17 7.51
CA GLY A 262 32.18 -26.54 7.00
C GLY A 262 32.73 -27.57 7.99
N PRO A 263 32.54 -28.88 7.72
CA PRO A 263 33.08 -29.97 8.55
C PRO A 263 34.61 -29.94 8.75
N ASP A 264 35.33 -29.25 7.87
CA ASP A 264 36.79 -29.06 7.84
C ASP A 264 37.28 -27.82 8.62
N GLY A 265 36.39 -26.90 8.99
CA GLY A 265 36.65 -25.85 9.99
C GLY A 265 37.61 -24.75 9.58
N GLU A 266 38.04 -24.68 8.32
CA GLU A 266 38.98 -23.68 7.81
C GLU A 266 38.33 -22.83 6.70
N SER A 267 38.17 -21.54 6.99
CA SER A 267 37.62 -20.52 6.09
C SER A 267 38.34 -20.49 4.75
N GLY A 268 37.67 -20.91 3.67
CA GLY A 268 38.08 -20.59 2.30
C GLY A 268 38.24 -21.76 1.33
N THR A 269 37.61 -22.92 1.57
CA THR A 269 37.53 -23.98 0.55
C THR A 269 36.08 -24.26 0.12
N ALA A 270 35.91 -25.06 -0.94
CA ALA A 270 34.62 -25.43 -1.51
C ALA A 270 33.69 -26.23 -0.58
N ASP A 271 34.14 -26.53 0.64
CA ASP A 271 33.48 -27.39 1.62
C ASP A 271 32.96 -26.64 2.87
N ASP A 272 33.08 -25.30 2.93
CA ASP A 272 32.38 -24.44 3.90
C ASP A 272 30.86 -24.43 3.67
N GLY A 273 30.08 -24.04 4.69
CA GLY A 273 28.67 -23.71 4.49
C GLY A 273 28.54 -22.62 3.44
N LEU A 274 27.61 -22.78 2.47
CA LEU A 274 27.54 -21.93 1.26
C LEU A 274 27.43 -20.42 1.54
N TYR A 275 26.95 -20.05 2.72
CA TYR A 275 26.65 -18.68 3.14
C TYR A 275 27.45 -18.23 4.38
N HIS A 276 28.44 -19.00 4.82
CA HIS A 276 29.28 -18.59 5.94
C HIS A 276 30.07 -17.32 5.62
N ASN A 277 30.57 -17.21 4.39
CA ASN A 277 31.15 -15.97 3.88
C ASN A 277 30.06 -15.11 3.24
N THR A 278 29.77 -13.94 3.84
CA THR A 278 28.60 -13.12 3.49
C THR A 278 28.69 -12.46 2.12
N VAL A 279 29.91 -12.25 1.59
CA VAL A 279 30.15 -11.60 0.29
C VAL A 279 30.95 -12.47 -0.69
N GLY A 280 31.36 -13.67 -0.29
CA GLY A 280 32.16 -14.57 -1.13
C GLY A 280 33.64 -14.18 -1.30
N VAL A 281 34.18 -13.27 -0.47
CA VAL A 281 35.61 -12.90 -0.46
C VAL A 281 36.20 -12.92 0.95
N PRO A 282 37.52 -13.18 1.13
CA PRO A 282 38.11 -13.31 2.46
C PRO A 282 37.89 -12.11 3.37
N GLY A 283 37.64 -12.35 4.67
CA GLY A 283 37.48 -11.31 5.70
C GLY A 283 36.05 -11.06 6.14
N PHE A 284 35.08 -11.78 5.58
CA PHE A 284 33.64 -11.66 5.86
C PHE A 284 33.02 -12.99 6.30
N GLU A 285 33.84 -13.87 6.87
CA GLU A 285 33.41 -15.15 7.42
C GLU A 285 32.66 -14.94 8.74
N GLY A 286 31.37 -15.24 8.71
CA GLY A 286 30.48 -15.15 9.85
C GLY A 286 30.23 -13.73 10.35
N THR A 287 30.32 -12.73 9.48
CA THR A 287 30.09 -11.33 9.84
C THR A 287 29.65 -10.48 8.65
N SER A 288 28.81 -9.48 8.92
CA SER A 288 28.49 -8.37 8.00
C SER A 288 29.34 -7.12 8.25
N ALA A 289 30.24 -7.14 9.24
CA ALA A 289 31.01 -5.98 9.65
C ALA A 289 31.91 -5.45 8.51
N GLY A 290 31.84 -4.15 8.26
CA GLY A 290 32.68 -3.46 7.30
C GLY A 290 32.33 -3.70 5.84
N ILE A 291 31.15 -4.28 5.53
CA ILE A 291 30.65 -4.35 4.15
C ILE A 291 30.34 -2.92 3.68
N PRO A 292 31.05 -2.40 2.65
CA PRO A 292 30.71 -1.10 2.09
C PRO A 292 29.44 -1.22 1.25
N ILE A 293 28.55 -0.23 1.34
CA ILE A 293 27.31 -0.19 0.57
C ILE A 293 27.61 0.16 -0.88
N ARG A 294 27.56 -0.84 -1.76
CA ARG A 294 27.76 -0.74 -3.21
C ARG A 294 26.79 -1.69 -3.90
N PHE A 295 26.26 -1.31 -5.06
CA PHE A 295 25.47 -2.22 -5.90
C PHE A 295 26.33 -3.32 -6.55
N HIS A 296 27.64 -3.09 -6.68
CA HIS A 296 28.63 -4.06 -7.13
C HIS A 296 30.03 -3.65 -6.65
N PRO A 297 30.99 -4.56 -6.38
CA PRO A 297 32.34 -4.21 -5.90
C PRO A 297 33.10 -3.18 -6.76
N ASN A 298 32.90 -3.22 -8.08
CA ASN A 298 33.51 -2.28 -9.05
C ASN A 298 32.80 -0.91 -9.11
N MET A 299 31.67 -0.74 -8.45
CA MET A 299 30.91 0.52 -8.42
C MET A 299 31.29 1.38 -7.19
N PRO A 300 31.01 2.69 -7.22
CA PRO A 300 31.24 3.58 -6.08
C PRO A 300 30.43 3.18 -4.82
N VAL A 301 30.95 3.56 -3.65
CA VAL A 301 30.21 3.49 -2.38
C VAL A 301 29.07 4.49 -2.42
N GLN A 302 27.89 4.09 -1.93
CA GLN A 302 26.74 4.99 -1.85
C GLN A 302 26.93 6.03 -0.75
N ASP A 303 26.66 7.28 -1.11
CA ASP A 303 26.68 8.43 -0.21
C ASP A 303 25.52 8.33 0.81
N PRO A 304 25.72 8.75 2.07
CA PRO A 304 24.68 8.69 3.09
C PRO A 304 23.36 9.40 2.74
N GLN A 305 23.40 10.39 1.85
CA GLN A 305 22.19 11.09 1.39
C GLN A 305 21.51 10.40 0.19
N SER A 306 22.22 9.53 -0.54
CA SER A 306 21.70 8.80 -1.70
C SER A 306 20.75 7.67 -1.27
N LEU A 307 21.16 6.89 -0.26
CA LEU A 307 20.53 5.63 0.12
C LEU A 307 20.24 5.62 1.63
N TRP A 308 19.00 5.33 2.00
CA TRP A 308 18.48 5.31 3.36
C TRP A 308 17.89 3.95 3.67
N THR A 309 18.54 3.18 4.54
CA THR A 309 18.11 1.81 4.87
C THR A 309 17.90 1.64 6.36
N PHE A 310 17.26 0.54 6.75
CA PHE A 310 17.24 0.12 8.15
C PHE A 310 18.66 -0.12 8.67
N ASP A 311 18.97 0.54 9.79
CA ASP A 311 20.28 0.73 10.39
C ASP A 311 21.31 1.47 9.52
N GLY A 312 20.96 1.90 8.31
CA GLY A 312 21.87 2.50 7.33
C GLY A 312 22.92 1.52 6.79
N THR A 313 22.70 0.21 6.86
CA THR A 313 23.67 -0.83 6.46
C THR A 313 23.09 -1.82 5.45
N LEU A 314 23.96 -2.48 4.67
CA LEU A 314 23.66 -3.72 3.95
C LEU A 314 24.41 -4.89 4.60
N PRO A 315 23.89 -6.14 4.58
CA PRO A 315 22.76 -6.66 3.79
C PRO A 315 21.36 -6.11 4.11
N PRO A 316 20.36 -6.29 3.22
CA PRO A 316 18.97 -5.93 3.53
C PRO A 316 18.47 -6.70 4.76
N LYS A 317 17.51 -6.11 5.48
CA LYS A 317 17.13 -6.59 6.81
C LYS A 317 15.94 -7.53 6.77
N LEU A 318 15.99 -8.55 7.62
CA LEU A 318 14.93 -9.55 7.78
C LEU A 318 14.46 -9.61 9.23
N LEU A 319 13.15 -9.53 9.43
CA LEU A 319 12.55 -9.87 10.72
C LEU A 319 12.09 -11.32 10.72
N MET A 320 12.52 -12.07 11.74
CA MET A 320 12.08 -13.43 12.00
C MET A 320 11.04 -13.37 13.13
N ALA A 321 9.79 -13.69 12.81
CA ALA A 321 8.66 -13.58 13.74
C ALA A 321 7.89 -14.90 13.83
N ARG A 322 7.15 -15.11 14.91
CA ARG A 322 6.29 -16.29 15.06
C ARG A 322 4.97 -15.92 15.71
N TYR A 323 3.92 -16.64 15.35
CA TYR A 323 2.61 -16.43 15.93
C TYR A 323 2.59 -16.60 17.45
N GLY A 324 1.73 -15.87 18.14
CA GLY A 324 1.55 -15.92 19.60
C GLY A 324 2.63 -15.20 20.42
N GLU A 325 3.64 -14.61 19.79
CA GLU A 325 4.69 -13.82 20.44
C GLU A 325 4.59 -12.35 20.02
N PRO A 326 3.79 -11.52 20.70
CA PRO A 326 3.63 -10.11 20.36
C PRO A 326 4.97 -9.37 20.35
N ILE A 327 5.20 -8.59 19.30
CA ILE A 327 6.44 -7.88 19.01
C ILE A 327 6.20 -6.38 19.17
N LEU A 328 7.17 -5.68 19.78
CA LEU A 328 7.28 -4.24 19.65
C LEU A 328 8.44 -3.88 18.72
N PHE A 329 8.15 -3.16 17.65
CA PHE A 329 9.16 -2.56 16.81
C PHE A 329 9.32 -1.09 17.17
N ARG A 330 10.49 -0.69 17.67
CA ARG A 330 10.85 0.73 17.79
C ARG A 330 11.64 1.18 16.57
N ASN A 331 11.00 1.91 15.67
CA ASN A 331 11.67 2.57 14.56
C ASN A 331 12.17 3.96 15.01
N ARG A 332 13.39 4.32 14.65
CA ARG A 332 14.01 5.60 14.99
C ARG A 332 14.33 6.35 13.72
N ASP A 333 14.09 7.64 13.72
CA ASP A 333 14.49 8.47 12.60
C ASP A 333 15.87 9.07 12.91
N ALA A 334 16.88 8.53 12.21
CA ALA A 334 18.27 8.95 12.29
C ALA A 334 18.74 9.57 10.95
N LEU A 335 17.80 10.11 10.16
CA LEU A 335 18.07 10.84 8.92
C LEU A 335 18.52 12.28 9.21
N PRO A 336 19.13 12.97 8.22
CA PRO A 336 19.52 14.37 8.37
C PRO A 336 18.36 15.31 8.75
N ILE A 337 18.67 16.36 9.52
CA ILE A 337 17.68 17.35 9.98
C ILE A 337 17.20 18.25 8.84
N LYS A 338 18.04 18.53 7.84
CA LYS A 338 17.68 19.36 6.69
C LYS A 338 16.97 18.52 5.63
N PHE A 339 15.81 18.99 5.18
CA PHE A 339 15.04 18.34 4.12
C PHE A 339 15.86 18.17 2.84
N GLU A 340 16.71 19.14 2.50
CA GLU A 340 17.52 19.15 1.28
C GLU A 340 18.69 18.15 1.29
N ALA A 341 18.95 17.50 2.43
CA ALA A 341 20.03 16.53 2.61
C ALA A 341 19.66 15.13 2.13
N ASN A 342 19.11 15.06 0.92
CA ASN A 342 18.48 13.88 0.33
C ASN A 342 18.92 13.62 -1.12
N ARG A 343 19.85 14.42 -1.65
CA ARG A 343 20.30 14.39 -3.05
C ARG A 343 19.17 14.51 -4.07
N GLY A 344 18.16 15.33 -3.76
CA GLY A 344 17.13 15.75 -4.71
C GLY A 344 15.88 14.87 -4.76
N PHE A 345 15.76 13.84 -3.92
CA PHE A 345 14.55 13.03 -3.78
C PHE A 345 14.47 12.42 -2.38
N GLY A 346 13.28 11.98 -1.95
CA GLY A 346 13.00 11.36 -0.64
C GLY A 346 12.74 12.37 0.47
N ASN A 347 11.95 11.96 1.46
CA ASN A 347 11.56 12.77 2.59
C ASN A 347 12.08 12.16 3.88
N HIS A 348 12.68 12.99 4.74
CA HIS A 348 13.17 12.57 6.04
C HIS A 348 12.07 12.37 7.08
N PHE A 349 10.79 12.49 6.74
CA PHE A 349 9.68 12.05 7.59
C PHE A 349 9.30 10.63 7.22
N ILE A 350 9.04 9.82 8.26
CA ILE A 350 8.93 8.38 8.12
C ILE A 350 7.62 7.90 8.73
N THR A 351 6.97 6.96 8.06
CA THR A 351 5.98 6.05 8.65
C THR A 351 6.23 4.67 8.06
N THR A 352 6.10 3.62 8.85
CA THR A 352 6.39 2.25 8.42
C THR A 352 5.12 1.44 8.37
N HIS A 353 4.81 0.90 7.19
CA HIS A 353 3.70 -0.01 6.98
C HIS A 353 4.15 -1.47 7.07
N GLU A 354 3.48 -2.26 7.91
CA GLU A 354 3.62 -3.73 7.90
C GLU A 354 2.68 -4.32 6.86
N HIS A 355 3.18 -4.47 5.63
CA HIS A 355 2.41 -4.95 4.50
C HIS A 355 1.93 -6.39 4.73
N ASN A 356 0.62 -6.61 4.55
CA ASN A 356 -0.15 -7.82 4.89
C ASN A 356 -0.40 -8.05 6.39
N GLY A 357 -0.02 -7.12 7.25
CA GLY A 357 -0.14 -7.26 8.69
C GLY A 357 -1.59 -7.31 9.15
N HIS A 358 -2.01 -8.45 9.75
CA HIS A 358 -3.25 -8.49 10.54
C HIS A 358 -3.00 -7.83 11.91
N THR A 359 -2.90 -6.51 11.87
CA THR A 359 -2.35 -5.67 12.93
C THR A 359 -3.24 -4.45 13.20
N PRO A 360 -3.23 -3.89 14.42
CA PRO A 360 -4.04 -2.71 14.72
C PRO A 360 -3.67 -1.48 13.87
N ALA A 361 -4.67 -0.67 13.52
CA ALA A 361 -4.53 0.55 12.71
C ALA A 361 -3.41 1.50 13.17
N GLU A 362 -3.23 1.71 14.48
CA GLU A 362 -2.18 2.61 14.99
C GLU A 362 -0.76 2.06 14.81
N SER A 363 -0.63 0.78 14.48
CA SER A 363 0.64 0.09 14.18
C SER A 363 0.70 -0.40 12.73
N ASP A 364 -0.29 -0.06 11.91
CA ASP A 364 -0.42 -0.47 10.52
C ASP A 364 0.45 0.39 9.60
N GLY A 365 0.66 1.66 9.92
CA GLY A 365 1.49 2.57 9.12
C GLY A 365 0.72 3.63 8.34
N TYR A 366 -0.47 4.04 8.81
CA TYR A 366 -1.28 5.11 8.22
C TYR A 366 -0.42 6.29 7.71
N ALA A 367 -0.60 6.65 6.43
CA ALA A 367 0.32 7.54 5.71
C ALA A 367 0.49 8.93 6.36
N ASN A 368 -0.57 9.44 7.01
CA ASN A 368 -0.53 10.74 7.71
C ASN A 368 -0.11 10.65 9.20
N ALA A 369 0.29 9.47 9.69
CA ALA A 369 0.79 9.25 11.06
C ALA A 369 2.33 9.10 11.10
N PHE A 370 3.03 9.99 10.40
CA PHE A 370 4.50 10.00 10.32
C PHE A 370 5.18 10.61 11.56
N PHE A 371 6.47 10.31 11.72
CA PHE A 371 7.36 10.85 12.75
C PHE A 371 8.62 11.46 12.12
N LEU A 372 9.25 12.36 12.87
CA LEU A 372 10.28 13.28 12.37
C LEU A 372 11.69 12.96 12.91
N PRO A 373 12.76 13.54 12.33
CA PRO A 373 14.13 13.32 12.77
C PRO A 373 14.34 13.52 14.27
N GLY A 374 15.03 12.55 14.89
CA GLY A 374 15.25 12.52 16.34
C GLY A 374 14.17 11.78 17.13
N GLN A 375 13.00 11.53 16.53
CA GLN A 375 11.90 10.81 17.16
C GLN A 375 11.99 9.30 16.97
N PHE A 376 11.05 8.59 17.58
CA PHE A 376 10.77 7.19 17.33
C PHE A 376 9.27 6.96 17.24
N TYR A 377 8.89 5.91 16.53
CA TYR A 377 7.55 5.34 16.58
C TYR A 377 7.66 3.90 17.10
N ASP A 378 6.81 3.57 18.06
CA ASP A 378 6.65 2.21 18.54
C ASP A 378 5.49 1.57 17.78
N TYR A 379 5.76 0.56 16.95
CA TYR A 379 4.76 -0.29 16.31
C TYR A 379 4.54 -1.52 17.18
N HIS A 380 3.29 -1.82 17.51
CA HIS A 380 2.90 -2.97 18.33
C HIS A 380 2.18 -3.99 17.46
N TRP A 381 2.84 -5.12 17.22
CA TRP A 381 2.31 -6.19 16.39
C TRP A 381 1.90 -7.36 17.30
N PRO A 382 0.60 -7.64 17.45
CA PRO A 382 0.09 -8.70 18.32
C PRO A 382 0.52 -10.11 17.92
N MET A 383 0.89 -10.33 16.65
CA MET A 383 1.28 -11.63 16.09
C MET A 383 0.20 -12.71 16.30
N ILE A 384 -1.07 -12.38 16.06
CA ILE A 384 -2.20 -13.31 16.23
C ILE A 384 -2.64 -13.90 14.89
N LEU A 385 -3.29 -15.07 14.94
CA LEU A 385 -4.04 -15.59 13.79
C LEU A 385 -5.37 -14.83 13.70
N ALA A 386 -5.78 -14.44 12.49
CA ALA A 386 -7.10 -13.85 12.29
C ALA A 386 -8.20 -14.83 12.73
N GLY A 387 -9.34 -14.28 13.15
CA GLY A 387 -10.37 -15.05 13.85
C GLY A 387 -10.00 -15.46 15.28
N HIS A 388 -8.99 -14.81 15.89
CA HIS A 388 -8.57 -15.01 17.28
C HIS A 388 -9.76 -14.99 18.24
N ASP A 389 -10.73 -14.10 18.02
CA ASP A 389 -11.87 -13.88 18.90
C ASP A 389 -13.08 -14.81 18.63
N SER A 390 -13.04 -15.60 17.55
CA SER A 390 -14.20 -16.36 17.05
C SER A 390 -13.91 -17.84 16.78
N ILE A 391 -12.67 -18.21 16.45
CA ILE A 391 -12.29 -19.57 16.05
C ILE A 391 -11.20 -20.09 16.97
N ASN A 392 -11.36 -21.35 17.44
CA ASN A 392 -10.37 -22.01 18.30
C ASN A 392 -9.98 -21.15 19.52
N THR A 393 -10.95 -20.45 20.11
CA THR A 393 -10.75 -19.51 21.23
C THR A 393 -10.14 -20.16 22.48
N ASP A 394 -10.30 -21.47 22.64
CA ASP A 394 -9.72 -22.26 23.72
C ASP A 394 -8.28 -22.77 23.44
N ALA A 395 -7.73 -22.49 22.25
CA ALA A 395 -6.40 -22.90 21.78
C ALA A 395 -6.18 -24.43 21.86
N THR A 396 -7.11 -25.21 21.32
CA THR A 396 -7.04 -26.68 21.32
C THR A 396 -6.56 -27.28 20.00
N ASP A 397 -6.70 -26.59 18.87
CA ASP A 397 -6.21 -27.08 17.59
C ASP A 397 -4.68 -26.98 17.51
N LYS A 398 -4.03 -28.12 17.28
CA LYS A 398 -2.56 -28.20 17.15
C LYS A 398 -2.02 -27.48 15.90
N ARG A 399 -2.86 -27.21 14.89
CA ARG A 399 -2.46 -26.49 13.67
C ARG A 399 -2.35 -24.99 13.90
N ALA A 400 -3.19 -24.45 14.79
CA ALA A 400 -3.06 -23.11 15.33
C ALA A 400 -2.06 -23.14 16.48
N SER A 401 -0.77 -23.20 16.17
CA SER A 401 0.27 -23.20 17.19
C SER A 401 1.54 -22.47 16.76
N SER A 402 2.21 -21.90 17.75
CA SER A 402 3.51 -21.26 17.62
C SER A 402 4.63 -22.29 17.72
N PRO A 403 5.66 -22.26 16.86
CA PRO A 403 6.83 -23.10 17.02
C PRO A 403 7.69 -22.57 18.18
N CYS A 404 8.15 -23.47 19.04
CA CYS A 404 8.94 -23.11 20.21
C CYS A 404 10.02 -24.14 20.52
N ILE A 405 11.02 -23.71 21.30
CA ILE A 405 12.07 -24.59 21.79
C ILE A 405 11.61 -25.22 23.11
N PRO A 406 11.66 -26.55 23.29
CA PRO A 406 11.21 -27.21 24.52
C PRO A 406 11.81 -26.57 25.78
N GLY A 407 10.96 -26.26 26.76
CA GLY A 407 11.32 -25.54 27.99
C GLY A 407 11.27 -24.02 27.90
N GLU A 408 11.13 -23.43 26.71
CA GLU A 408 10.85 -22.00 26.53
C GLU A 408 9.48 -21.64 27.11
N SER A 409 9.36 -20.47 27.76
CA SER A 409 8.07 -19.97 28.24
C SER A 409 7.53 -18.88 27.31
N MET A 410 6.24 -18.93 26.99
CA MET A 410 5.54 -17.88 26.24
C MET A 410 4.19 -17.60 26.90
N VAL A 411 3.78 -16.33 26.92
CA VAL A 411 2.49 -15.92 27.46
C VAL A 411 1.46 -15.97 26.34
N ILE A 412 0.45 -16.82 26.48
CA ILE A 412 -0.65 -16.92 25.52
C ILE A 412 -1.86 -16.19 26.08
N SER A 413 -2.42 -15.28 25.29
CA SER A 413 -3.74 -14.71 25.54
C SER A 413 -4.81 -15.64 24.96
N LYS A 414 -5.90 -15.83 25.69
CA LYS A 414 -7.12 -16.47 25.19
C LYS A 414 -8.29 -15.52 25.40
N PRO A 415 -9.13 -15.28 24.38
CA PRO A 415 -10.32 -14.48 24.57
C PRO A 415 -11.31 -15.18 25.52
N GLY A 416 -12.15 -14.37 26.16
CA GLY A 416 -13.21 -14.82 27.08
C GLY A 416 -14.48 -15.25 26.34
N ALA A 417 -15.64 -14.74 26.78
CA ALA A 417 -16.90 -14.92 26.05
C ALA A 417 -16.86 -14.22 24.68
N THR A 418 -17.63 -14.69 23.69
CA THR A 418 -17.80 -14.05 22.37
C THR A 418 -19.08 -13.20 22.38
N PRO A 419 -19.05 -11.90 21.99
CA PRO A 419 -17.87 -11.13 21.60
C PRO A 419 -16.91 -10.88 22.79
N PRO A 420 -15.59 -10.79 22.54
CA PRO A 420 -14.55 -10.71 23.56
C PRO A 420 -14.72 -9.46 24.43
N THR A 421 -15.24 -9.66 25.63
CA THR A 421 -15.32 -8.60 26.68
C THR A 421 -14.26 -8.78 27.77
N SER A 422 -13.49 -9.86 27.69
CA SER A 422 -12.43 -10.21 28.63
C SER A 422 -11.44 -11.15 27.96
N TYR A 423 -10.26 -11.31 28.56
CA TYR A 423 -9.23 -12.25 28.14
C TYR A 423 -8.57 -12.89 29.36
N SER A 424 -7.91 -14.03 29.14
CA SER A 424 -7.07 -14.68 30.15
C SER A 424 -5.66 -14.85 29.62
N LYS A 425 -4.65 -14.66 30.49
CA LYS A 425 -3.25 -14.88 30.16
C LYS A 425 -2.73 -16.11 30.86
N THR A 426 -2.09 -16.98 30.09
CA THR A 426 -1.45 -18.18 30.62
C THR A 426 0.00 -18.23 30.17
N THR A 427 0.93 -18.32 31.11
CA THR A 427 2.32 -18.67 30.80
C THR A 427 2.38 -20.16 30.49
N VAL A 428 2.69 -20.50 29.24
CA VAL A 428 2.83 -21.87 28.78
C VAL A 428 4.32 -22.19 28.65
N ILE A 429 4.73 -23.34 29.19
CA ILE A 429 6.06 -23.88 28.95
C ILE A 429 5.99 -24.78 27.73
N CYS A 430 6.83 -24.51 26.75
CA CYS A 430 6.94 -25.24 25.51
C CYS A 430 7.18 -26.72 25.80
N PRO A 431 6.29 -27.62 25.33
CA PRO A 431 6.38 -29.03 25.61
C PRO A 431 7.44 -29.71 24.71
N ALA A 432 7.64 -31.01 24.87
CA ALA A 432 8.67 -31.76 24.14
C ALA A 432 8.44 -31.78 22.62
N GLU A 433 7.20 -31.63 22.19
CA GLU A 433 6.80 -31.53 20.78
C GLU A 433 7.25 -30.21 20.12
N GLY A 434 7.67 -29.23 20.92
CA GLY A 434 8.21 -27.97 20.43
C GLY A 434 7.15 -27.05 19.79
N ARG A 435 5.89 -27.10 20.22
CA ARG A 435 4.85 -26.17 19.77
C ARG A 435 3.91 -25.80 20.91
N ILE A 436 3.41 -24.57 20.91
CA ILE A 436 2.42 -24.06 21.87
C ILE A 436 1.17 -23.68 21.09
N ASN A 437 0.04 -24.31 21.41
CA ASN A 437 -1.24 -23.95 20.81
C ASN A 437 -1.65 -22.53 21.18
N ILE A 438 -2.21 -21.82 20.20
CA ILE A 438 -2.70 -20.45 20.30
C ILE A 438 -4.14 -20.37 19.75
N PRO A 439 -4.93 -19.36 20.14
CA PRO A 439 -6.24 -19.13 19.53
C PRO A 439 -6.14 -18.63 18.08
N GLY A 440 -7.29 -18.62 17.39
CA GLY A 440 -7.43 -18.15 16.02
C GLY A 440 -7.48 -19.27 14.99
N ASP A 441 -7.79 -18.88 13.75
CA ASP A 441 -7.97 -19.81 12.64
C ASP A 441 -6.63 -20.12 11.97
N TRP A 442 -6.19 -21.38 12.06
CA TRP A 442 -4.96 -21.82 11.40
C TRP A 442 -5.03 -21.75 9.87
N ARG A 443 -6.24 -21.65 9.29
CA ARG A 443 -6.43 -21.44 7.85
C ARG A 443 -6.00 -20.03 7.40
N GLU A 444 -5.83 -19.12 8.35
CA GLU A 444 -5.37 -17.74 8.11
C GLU A 444 -3.85 -17.60 8.39
N THR A 445 -3.11 -18.70 8.31
CA THR A 445 -1.66 -18.68 8.58
C THR A 445 -0.91 -17.99 7.44
N MET A 446 -0.25 -16.90 7.81
CA MET A 446 0.64 -16.11 7.00
C MET A 446 2.10 -16.52 7.18
N SER A 447 2.97 -16.11 6.25
CA SER A 447 4.34 -16.61 6.12
C SER A 447 5.35 -15.60 5.57
N THR A 448 5.10 -14.96 4.43
CA THR A 448 6.03 -14.02 3.76
C THR A 448 5.44 -12.61 3.76
N HIS A 449 6.01 -11.75 4.59
CA HIS A 449 5.64 -10.35 4.75
C HIS A 449 6.83 -9.44 4.38
N TRP A 450 6.56 -8.15 4.35
CA TRP A 450 7.57 -7.11 4.28
C TRP A 450 7.02 -5.85 4.94
N PHE A 451 7.90 -4.92 5.29
CA PHE A 451 7.49 -3.62 5.78
C PHE A 451 8.36 -2.53 5.18
N HIS A 452 7.75 -1.39 4.92
CA HIS A 452 8.36 -0.34 4.12
C HIS A 452 7.85 1.04 4.52
N ASP A 453 8.48 2.10 4.02
CA ASP A 453 7.95 3.45 4.19
C ASP A 453 6.57 3.60 3.57
N HIS A 454 5.70 4.40 4.19
CA HIS A 454 4.35 4.70 3.68
C HIS A 454 4.03 6.19 3.84
N MET A 455 5.04 7.06 3.78
CA MET A 455 4.85 8.50 4.02
C MET A 455 4.06 9.12 2.87
N LEU A 456 2.94 9.78 3.21
CA LEU A 456 2.10 10.49 2.26
C LEU A 456 2.95 11.36 1.31
N ASP A 457 2.71 11.21 0.00
CA ASP A 457 3.39 11.87 -1.13
C ASP A 457 4.88 11.50 -1.37
N TYR A 458 5.47 10.63 -0.55
CA TYR A 458 6.90 10.28 -0.64
C TYR A 458 7.20 8.78 -0.49
N THR A 459 6.18 7.91 -0.47
CA THR A 459 6.33 6.46 -0.30
C THR A 459 7.31 5.93 -1.34
N ALA A 460 7.10 6.24 -2.62
CA ALA A 460 7.92 5.70 -3.68
C ALA A 460 9.39 6.10 -3.52
N GLN A 461 9.64 7.37 -3.22
CA GLN A 461 10.99 7.91 -3.09
C GLN A 461 11.72 7.28 -1.90
N ASN A 462 11.03 7.15 -0.75
CA ASN A 462 11.61 6.58 0.47
C ASN A 462 11.83 5.07 0.36
N VAL A 463 10.89 4.33 -0.21
CA VAL A 463 11.08 2.90 -0.54
C VAL A 463 12.21 2.73 -1.53
N TYR A 464 12.28 3.57 -2.56
CA TYR A 464 13.34 3.51 -3.56
C TYR A 464 14.73 3.75 -2.96
N LYS A 465 14.85 4.64 -1.97
CA LYS A 465 16.07 4.86 -1.17
C LYS A 465 16.44 3.69 -0.27
N GLY A 466 15.52 2.78 0.01
CA GLY A 466 15.76 1.54 0.72
C GLY A 466 15.17 1.43 2.11
N ASN A 467 14.14 2.23 2.42
CA ASN A 467 13.31 2.02 3.59
C ASN A 467 12.33 0.85 3.34
N ALA A 468 12.88 -0.36 3.26
CA ALA A 468 12.17 -1.61 3.07
C ALA A 468 12.91 -2.76 3.78
N ALA A 469 12.17 -3.72 4.31
CA ALA A 469 12.68 -4.94 4.91
C ALA A 469 11.70 -6.08 4.72
N MET A 470 12.21 -7.32 4.59
CA MET A 470 11.34 -8.50 4.58
C MET A 470 11.06 -9.00 6.00
N MET A 471 9.98 -9.75 6.16
CA MET A 471 9.58 -10.35 7.43
C MET A 471 9.04 -11.77 7.17
N ASN A 472 9.59 -12.77 7.87
CA ASN A 472 9.09 -14.14 7.79
C ASN A 472 8.31 -14.47 9.07
N TYR A 473 7.06 -14.91 8.90
CA TYR A 473 6.20 -15.45 9.94
C TYR A 473 6.37 -16.97 10.02
N TYR A 474 6.53 -17.48 11.24
CA TYR A 474 6.62 -18.91 11.50
C TYR A 474 5.44 -19.38 12.36
N SER A 475 4.86 -20.51 11.95
CA SER A 475 3.80 -21.24 12.64
C SER A 475 4.23 -22.69 12.84
N ALA A 476 3.38 -23.53 13.43
CA ALA A 476 3.67 -24.97 13.42
C ALA A 476 3.47 -25.62 12.06
N LEU A 477 2.71 -25.00 11.15
CA LEU A 477 2.52 -25.45 9.76
C LEU A 477 3.74 -25.07 8.90
N ASP A 478 4.19 -23.82 9.01
CA ASP A 478 5.45 -23.34 8.42
C ASP A 478 6.45 -23.03 9.53
N ARG A 479 7.13 -24.08 9.98
CA ARG A 479 8.06 -24.00 11.12
C ARG A 479 9.42 -23.43 10.74
N GLY A 480 9.78 -23.42 9.46
CA GLY A 480 11.18 -23.30 9.04
C GLY A 480 12.06 -24.38 9.66
N ASN A 481 11.59 -25.63 9.75
CA ASN A 481 12.40 -26.77 10.17
C ASN A 481 11.84 -28.07 9.60
N GLU A 482 12.54 -28.64 8.61
CA GLU A 482 12.11 -29.87 7.95
C GLU A 482 12.27 -31.14 8.80
N CYS A 483 12.94 -31.10 9.96
CA CYS A 483 13.20 -32.30 10.75
C CYS A 483 12.05 -32.72 11.68
N VAL A 484 11.01 -31.88 11.79
CA VAL A 484 9.83 -32.19 12.59
C VAL A 484 8.75 -32.77 11.68
N GLU A 485 8.41 -34.04 11.89
CA GLU A 485 7.29 -34.72 11.24
C GLU A 485 6.26 -35.12 12.30
N ASP A 486 5.30 -34.24 12.58
CA ASP A 486 4.30 -34.39 13.64
C ASP A 486 2.85 -34.38 13.12
N GLY A 487 2.70 -34.46 11.79
CA GLY A 487 1.42 -34.34 11.09
C GLY A 487 0.78 -32.95 11.22
N VAL A 488 1.55 -31.92 11.56
CA VAL A 488 1.18 -30.50 11.47
C VAL A 488 2.14 -29.78 10.53
N ASN A 489 3.45 -29.89 10.78
CA ASN A 489 4.47 -29.23 9.98
C ASN A 489 4.43 -29.70 8.51
N LEU A 490 4.30 -28.74 7.59
CA LEU A 490 4.35 -28.98 6.15
C LEU A 490 5.77 -29.31 5.67
N ARG A 491 6.81 -28.97 6.45
CA ARG A 491 8.22 -29.23 6.12
C ARG A 491 8.64 -28.56 4.81
N PHE A 492 8.28 -27.29 4.61
CA PHE A 492 8.83 -26.50 3.51
C PHE A 492 10.38 -26.50 3.56
N PRO A 493 11.06 -26.39 2.39
CA PRO A 493 12.51 -26.34 2.36
C PRO A 493 13.07 -25.21 3.24
N SER A 494 13.87 -25.58 4.23
CA SER A 494 14.44 -24.70 5.26
C SER A 494 15.72 -25.27 5.90
N GLY A 495 15.90 -26.59 5.90
CA GLY A 495 16.98 -27.32 6.56
C GLY A 495 16.72 -27.65 8.03
N CYS A 496 17.69 -28.33 8.65
CA CYS A 496 17.60 -28.84 10.04
C CYS A 496 18.79 -28.48 10.94
N ALA A 497 19.77 -27.72 10.44
CA ALA A 497 21.07 -27.61 11.09
C ALA A 497 21.02 -26.99 12.50
N MET A 498 19.98 -26.19 12.79
CA MET A 498 19.77 -25.58 14.10
C MET A 498 19.15 -26.54 15.15
N GLY A 499 18.90 -27.80 14.78
CA GLY A 499 18.42 -28.86 15.67
C GLY A 499 16.92 -29.17 15.56
N PRO A 500 16.47 -30.29 16.13
CA PRO A 500 15.17 -30.92 15.82
C PRO A 500 13.93 -30.16 16.33
N HIS A 501 14.08 -29.21 17.24
CA HIS A 501 12.95 -28.40 17.72
C HIS A 501 13.16 -26.89 17.50
N SER A 502 14.19 -26.53 16.73
CA SER A 502 14.38 -25.16 16.27
C SER A 502 13.26 -24.75 15.30
N TRP A 503 13.26 -23.47 14.94
CA TRP A 503 12.35 -22.87 13.97
C TRP A 503 13.11 -21.80 13.19
N GLY A 504 12.57 -21.35 12.06
CA GLY A 504 13.17 -20.28 11.26
C GLY A 504 14.56 -20.60 10.73
N ASN A 505 14.80 -21.85 10.32
CA ASN A 505 15.99 -22.22 9.58
C ASN A 505 15.90 -21.66 8.15
N ARG A 506 17.03 -21.20 7.63
CA ARG A 506 17.20 -20.45 6.37
C ARG A 506 18.27 -21.07 5.47
N ASP A 507 18.72 -22.28 5.78
CA ASP A 507 19.71 -23.02 4.96
C ASP A 507 19.21 -23.15 3.51
N TYR A 508 17.91 -23.44 3.35
CA TYR A 508 17.26 -23.70 2.07
C TYR A 508 15.97 -22.88 1.86
N ASP A 509 15.76 -21.86 2.71
CA ASP A 509 14.68 -20.87 2.62
C ASP A 509 15.30 -19.49 2.31
N VAL A 510 15.00 -18.93 1.14
CA VAL A 510 15.73 -17.81 0.54
C VAL A 510 14.82 -16.63 0.22
N ASN A 511 14.96 -15.53 0.95
CA ASN A 511 14.33 -14.26 0.63
C ASN A 511 15.06 -13.55 -0.53
N LEU A 512 14.28 -13.07 -1.50
CA LEU A 512 14.72 -12.30 -2.67
C LEU A 512 13.91 -11.00 -2.77
N GLU A 513 14.56 -9.86 -2.57
CA GLU A 513 14.04 -8.53 -2.88
C GLU A 513 14.52 -8.14 -4.27
N ILE A 514 13.59 -8.07 -5.23
CA ILE A 514 13.89 -7.80 -6.64
C ILE A 514 13.44 -6.37 -6.95
N ALA A 515 14.38 -5.53 -7.40
CA ALA A 515 14.09 -4.13 -7.68
C ALA A 515 14.95 -3.59 -8.82
N GLY A 516 14.35 -2.73 -9.63
CA GLY A 516 14.97 -1.99 -10.70
C GLY A 516 15.50 -0.69 -10.12
N LYS A 517 16.79 -0.45 -10.31
CA LYS A 517 17.48 0.73 -9.81
C LYS A 517 18.16 1.46 -10.96
N ALA A 518 18.43 2.74 -10.76
CA ALA A 518 19.15 3.60 -11.66
C ALA A 518 20.12 4.46 -10.86
N TRP A 519 21.20 4.89 -11.49
CA TRP A 519 22.22 5.69 -10.81
C TRP A 519 22.84 6.74 -11.72
N GLY A 520 23.23 7.85 -11.10
CA GLY A 520 23.63 9.07 -11.80
C GLY A 520 24.74 8.83 -12.82
N GLN A 521 24.63 9.52 -13.96
CA GLN A 521 25.54 9.37 -15.09
C GLN A 521 26.64 10.46 -15.12
N ASP A 522 26.36 11.64 -14.54
CA ASP A 522 27.23 12.82 -14.57
C ASP A 522 27.99 13.05 -13.24
N THR A 523 29.01 13.89 -13.29
CA THR A 523 29.77 14.40 -12.14
C THR A 523 29.19 15.67 -11.53
N ALA A 524 28.33 16.43 -12.22
CA ALA A 524 27.98 17.80 -11.80
C ALA A 524 26.50 18.06 -11.44
N ALA A 525 25.65 17.03 -11.39
CA ALA A 525 24.21 17.23 -11.51
C ALA A 525 23.46 17.33 -10.18
N TYR A 526 23.81 18.22 -9.24
CA TYR A 526 22.87 18.74 -8.22
C TYR A 526 23.41 20.06 -7.63
N THR A 527 22.70 21.17 -7.86
CA THR A 527 23.00 22.46 -7.22
C THR A 527 22.54 22.43 -5.76
N GLY A 528 23.48 22.39 -4.80
CA GLY A 528 23.18 22.42 -3.37
C GLY A 528 23.98 21.44 -2.51
N THR A 529 24.66 20.47 -3.11
CA THR A 529 25.52 19.51 -2.40
C THR A 529 26.99 19.92 -2.46
N THR A 530 27.76 19.73 -1.39
CA THR A 530 29.22 19.96 -1.35
C THR A 530 30.03 18.85 -2.04
N VAL A 531 29.37 17.83 -2.59
CA VAL A 531 30.00 16.67 -3.25
C VAL A 531 30.00 16.86 -4.76
N ALA A 532 31.18 16.72 -5.37
CA ALA A 532 31.45 17.01 -6.78
C ALA A 532 31.25 15.81 -7.73
N ASP A 533 30.53 14.76 -7.31
CA ASP A 533 30.27 13.59 -8.17
C ASP A 533 28.91 12.91 -7.87
N THR A 534 28.01 12.90 -8.85
CA THR A 534 26.73 12.16 -8.84
C THR A 534 26.85 10.78 -9.49
N ARG A 535 28.03 10.43 -10.02
CA ARG A 535 28.21 9.24 -10.84
C ARG A 535 28.17 7.97 -10.00
N GLY A 536 27.30 7.04 -10.37
CA GLY A 536 27.14 5.75 -9.69
C GLY A 536 26.45 5.83 -8.33
N GLN A 537 25.89 6.99 -7.98
CA GLN A 537 25.03 7.18 -6.82
C GLN A 537 23.57 6.93 -7.20
N LEU A 538 22.78 6.34 -6.31
CA LEU A 538 21.35 6.10 -6.53
C LEU A 538 20.65 7.38 -7.04
N TRP A 539 19.83 7.23 -8.07
CA TRP A 539 19.14 8.33 -8.73
C TRP A 539 17.68 7.98 -8.97
N PHE A 540 16.82 9.00 -8.92
CA PHE A 540 15.37 8.89 -9.03
C PHE A 540 14.82 10.10 -9.79
N ALA A 541 13.92 9.87 -10.75
CA ALA A 541 13.22 10.94 -11.45
C ALA A 541 11.92 11.30 -10.73
N THR A 542 11.92 12.38 -9.97
CA THR A 542 10.78 12.79 -9.11
C THR A 542 9.55 13.27 -9.87
N PHE A 543 9.67 13.53 -11.17
CA PHE A 543 8.59 14.05 -12.02
C PHE A 543 8.11 13.02 -13.07
N GLU A 544 8.47 11.75 -12.90
CA GLU A 544 7.90 10.64 -13.67
C GLU A 544 6.59 10.18 -13.00
N ASP A 545 5.54 10.99 -13.14
CA ASP A 545 4.24 10.78 -12.48
C ASP A 545 3.50 9.52 -12.99
N ASP A 546 3.94 8.98 -14.13
CA ASP A 546 3.42 7.74 -14.70
C ASP A 546 4.04 6.49 -14.03
N GLY A 547 5.20 6.62 -13.37
CA GLY A 547 5.89 5.53 -12.69
C GLY A 547 7.38 5.42 -13.06
N PHE A 548 8.25 5.33 -12.04
CA PHE A 548 9.70 5.22 -12.23
C PHE A 548 10.16 3.75 -12.25
N LEU A 549 10.69 3.28 -13.39
CA LEU A 549 10.95 1.84 -13.58
C LEU A 549 12.35 1.38 -13.15
N GLY A 550 13.33 2.28 -13.21
CA GLY A 550 14.76 1.96 -13.16
C GLY A 550 15.26 1.21 -14.40
N ASP A 551 16.59 1.17 -14.58
CA ASP A 551 17.23 0.59 -15.77
C ASP A 551 18.17 -0.59 -15.49
N ARG A 552 18.46 -0.88 -14.22
CA ARG A 552 19.33 -1.99 -13.81
C ARG A 552 18.61 -2.88 -12.82
N MET A 553 18.48 -4.16 -13.16
CA MET A 553 17.92 -5.12 -12.23
C MET A 553 18.87 -5.36 -11.06
N THR A 554 18.33 -5.39 -9.85
CA THR A 554 19.05 -5.76 -8.64
C THR A 554 18.29 -6.85 -7.88
N VAL A 555 19.05 -7.71 -7.20
CA VAL A 555 18.52 -8.69 -6.24
C VAL A 555 19.24 -8.48 -4.92
N ASN A 556 18.47 -8.24 -3.86
CA ASN A 556 18.99 -7.89 -2.53
C ASN A 556 20.02 -6.75 -2.62
N TRP A 557 19.68 -5.70 -3.39
CA TRP A 557 20.50 -4.50 -3.66
C TRP A 557 21.76 -4.71 -4.50
N LEU A 558 22.01 -5.90 -5.04
CA LEU A 558 23.17 -6.15 -5.89
C LEU A 558 22.79 -6.28 -7.36
N PHE A 559 23.59 -5.69 -8.24
CA PHE A 559 23.48 -5.86 -9.69
C PHE A 559 23.89 -7.27 -10.11
N ASP A 560 22.99 -7.98 -10.79
CA ASP A 560 23.17 -9.32 -11.36
C ASP A 560 24.01 -10.28 -10.50
N PRO A 561 23.64 -10.59 -9.25
CA PRO A 561 24.47 -11.42 -8.39
C PRO A 561 24.37 -12.91 -8.75
N TYR A 562 25.24 -13.73 -8.17
CA TYR A 562 25.09 -15.19 -8.16
C TYR A 562 24.78 -15.73 -6.76
N LEU A 563 24.07 -16.84 -6.67
CA LEU A 563 23.86 -17.60 -5.43
C LEU A 563 24.34 -19.05 -5.63
N GLN A 564 25.09 -19.57 -4.68
CA GLN A 564 25.39 -21.00 -4.65
C GLN A 564 24.22 -21.75 -4.00
N VAL A 565 23.81 -22.87 -4.59
CA VAL A 565 22.71 -23.72 -4.08
C VAL A 565 23.15 -25.17 -4.06
N ARG A 566 22.69 -25.95 -3.08
CA ARG A 566 22.88 -27.39 -3.01
C ARG A 566 21.95 -28.10 -3.99
N ALA A 567 22.35 -29.27 -4.50
CA ALA A 567 21.53 -30.12 -5.36
C ALA A 567 20.39 -30.81 -4.57
N ARG A 568 19.41 -30.02 -4.10
CA ARG A 568 18.23 -30.41 -3.32
C ARG A 568 17.12 -29.37 -3.50
N SER A 569 15.98 -29.55 -2.83
CA SER A 569 14.89 -28.57 -2.85
C SER A 569 15.22 -27.31 -2.06
N TYR A 570 14.80 -26.16 -2.61
CA TYR A 570 14.88 -24.83 -2.00
C TYR A 570 13.53 -24.13 -2.09
N ARG A 571 13.19 -23.33 -1.09
CA ARG A 571 12.10 -22.34 -1.13
C ARG A 571 12.72 -20.99 -1.43
N PHE A 572 12.22 -20.30 -2.45
CA PHE A 572 12.50 -18.90 -2.69
C PHE A 572 11.26 -18.08 -2.35
N ARG A 573 11.43 -17.02 -1.56
CA ARG A 573 10.40 -16.04 -1.20
C ARG A 573 10.67 -14.77 -2.00
N LEU A 574 9.98 -14.60 -3.12
CA LEU A 574 10.20 -13.51 -4.07
C LEU A 574 9.32 -12.34 -3.70
N LEU A 575 9.90 -11.16 -3.51
CA LEU A 575 9.20 -9.88 -3.41
C LEU A 575 9.53 -9.04 -4.64
N ASN A 576 8.50 -8.57 -5.35
CA ASN A 576 8.67 -7.46 -6.28
C ASN A 576 8.71 -6.15 -5.48
N ALA A 577 9.92 -5.65 -5.24
CA ALA A 577 10.23 -4.41 -4.51
C ALA A 577 10.54 -3.24 -5.44
N HIS A 578 10.07 -3.28 -6.69
CA HIS A 578 10.07 -2.11 -7.55
C HIS A 578 9.09 -1.04 -7.02
N VAL A 579 9.17 0.18 -7.53
CA VAL A 579 8.17 1.23 -7.23
C VAL A 579 7.06 1.27 -8.27
N SER A 580 7.36 0.94 -9.54
CA SER A 580 6.38 1.03 -10.64
C SER A 580 6.45 -0.09 -11.68
N ARG A 581 7.35 -1.08 -11.55
CA ARG A 581 7.58 -2.10 -12.58
C ARG A 581 6.96 -3.46 -12.21
N PHE A 582 6.31 -4.07 -13.19
CA PHE A 582 5.84 -5.45 -13.13
C PHE A 582 6.92 -6.41 -13.66
N LEU A 583 6.90 -7.65 -13.19
CA LEU A 583 7.85 -8.69 -13.61
C LEU A 583 7.12 -9.90 -14.17
N ARG A 584 7.74 -10.59 -15.12
CA ARG A 584 7.34 -11.96 -15.49
C ARG A 584 8.57 -12.84 -15.54
N ILE A 585 8.69 -13.73 -14.56
CA ILE A 585 9.96 -14.38 -14.23
C ILE A 585 9.96 -15.83 -14.73
N ALA A 586 10.94 -16.16 -15.57
CA ALA A 586 11.22 -17.52 -16.01
C ALA A 586 12.43 -18.10 -15.28
N LEU A 587 12.47 -19.43 -15.12
CA LEU A 587 13.63 -20.17 -14.63
C LEU A 587 14.15 -21.11 -15.72
N VAL A 588 15.44 -20.98 -16.04
CA VAL A 588 16.09 -21.81 -17.07
C VAL A 588 17.40 -22.39 -16.59
N VAL A 589 17.81 -23.53 -17.15
CA VAL A 589 19.12 -24.15 -16.93
C VAL A 589 19.96 -24.07 -18.19
N GLN A 590 21.24 -23.72 -18.06
CA GLN A 590 22.17 -23.73 -19.16
C GLN A 590 22.58 -25.15 -19.55
N ARG A 591 22.59 -25.42 -20.86
CA ARG A 591 23.06 -26.66 -21.46
C ARG A 591 24.48 -26.50 -22.00
N ALA A 592 25.39 -27.32 -21.48
CA ALA A 592 26.80 -27.33 -21.86
C ALA A 592 27.07 -28.08 -23.17
N ASP A 593 26.13 -28.91 -23.61
CA ASP A 593 26.22 -29.67 -24.86
C ASP A 593 25.56 -28.97 -26.07
N GLY A 594 24.96 -27.78 -25.87
CA GLY A 594 24.32 -27.00 -26.92
C GLY A 594 22.99 -27.58 -27.45
N ASN A 595 22.43 -28.61 -26.79
CA ASN A 595 21.20 -29.31 -27.24
C ASN A 595 19.97 -28.98 -26.36
N GLY A 596 19.82 -27.71 -25.99
CA GLY A 596 18.68 -27.22 -25.19
C GLY A 596 17.47 -26.82 -26.03
N GLU A 597 16.35 -26.61 -25.35
CA GLU A 597 15.08 -26.11 -25.91
C GLU A 597 15.24 -24.78 -26.66
N PHE A 598 16.00 -23.84 -26.09
CA PHE A 598 16.22 -22.50 -26.65
C PHE A 598 17.71 -22.25 -26.96
N PRO A 599 18.05 -21.63 -28.10
CA PRO A 599 19.42 -21.22 -28.37
C PRO A 599 19.85 -20.08 -27.44
N GLY A 600 21.12 -20.07 -27.06
CA GLY A 600 21.76 -18.96 -26.35
C GLY A 600 22.44 -17.96 -27.29
N ALA A 601 22.87 -16.83 -26.72
CA ALA A 601 23.56 -15.77 -27.48
C ALA A 601 24.91 -16.19 -28.10
N THR A 602 25.55 -17.24 -27.59
CA THR A 602 26.81 -17.77 -28.10
C THR A 602 26.64 -19.17 -28.67
N ALA A 603 27.40 -19.49 -29.71
CA ALA A 603 27.36 -20.81 -30.34
C ALA A 603 27.69 -21.92 -29.33
N ASN A 604 26.90 -23.00 -29.36
CA ASN A 604 26.96 -24.14 -28.43
C ASN A 604 26.50 -23.85 -26.98
N VAL A 605 25.92 -22.68 -26.71
CA VAL A 605 25.15 -22.45 -25.48
C VAL A 605 23.67 -22.52 -25.84
N SER A 606 22.91 -23.23 -25.03
CA SER A 606 21.45 -23.35 -25.14
C SER A 606 20.85 -23.50 -23.74
N TYR A 607 19.53 -23.47 -23.64
CA TYR A 607 18.82 -23.47 -22.36
C TYR A 607 17.60 -24.39 -22.40
N ASP A 608 17.32 -25.05 -21.29
CA ASP A 608 16.05 -25.77 -21.04
C ASP A 608 15.27 -25.00 -19.97
N ARG A 609 13.93 -24.94 -20.08
CA ARG A 609 13.07 -24.46 -18.99
C ARG A 609 13.13 -25.40 -17.79
N VAL A 610 13.00 -24.85 -16.59
CA VAL A 610 13.08 -25.59 -15.33
C VAL A 610 11.72 -25.55 -14.64
N PRO A 611 11.08 -26.70 -14.38
CA PRO A 611 9.83 -26.74 -13.63
C PRO A 611 10.03 -26.34 -12.18
N PHE A 612 9.02 -25.71 -11.59
CA PHE A 612 8.92 -25.41 -10.17
C PHE A 612 7.45 -25.45 -9.72
N HIS A 613 7.23 -25.33 -8.41
CA HIS A 613 5.89 -25.23 -7.84
C HIS A 613 5.75 -23.97 -7.02
N MET A 614 4.68 -23.21 -7.23
CA MET A 614 4.32 -22.11 -6.35
C MET A 614 3.51 -22.64 -5.17
N ILE A 615 3.85 -22.23 -3.95
CA ILE A 615 3.23 -22.73 -2.71
C ILE A 615 2.56 -21.63 -1.87
N ALA A 616 2.94 -20.37 -2.11
CA ALA A 616 2.34 -19.21 -1.50
C ALA A 616 2.31 -18.05 -2.50
N ASN A 617 1.32 -17.19 -2.36
CA ASN A 617 1.32 -15.86 -2.96
C ASN A 617 1.36 -14.79 -1.85
N ASP A 618 0.94 -13.58 -2.18
CA ASP A 618 0.87 -12.43 -1.30
C ASP A 618 -0.08 -12.69 -0.11
N GLY A 619 -1.22 -13.36 -0.30
CA GLY A 619 -2.04 -13.89 0.80
C GLY A 619 -1.52 -15.21 1.43
N ASN A 620 -0.22 -15.46 1.27
CA ASN A 620 0.54 -16.53 1.88
C ASN A 620 0.16 -17.95 1.41
N ILE A 621 0.31 -18.94 2.30
CA ILE A 621 0.36 -20.36 1.95
C ILE A 621 -0.99 -20.78 1.36
N MET A 622 -0.96 -21.32 0.14
CA MET A 622 -2.15 -21.69 -0.60
C MET A 622 -2.75 -23.02 -0.15
N GLU A 623 -3.97 -23.33 -0.61
CA GLU A 623 -4.58 -24.65 -0.44
C GLU A 623 -3.83 -25.74 -1.21
N HIS A 624 -3.33 -25.40 -2.40
CA HIS A 624 -2.63 -26.31 -3.30
C HIS A 624 -1.33 -25.71 -3.82
N ALA A 625 -0.36 -26.58 -4.09
CA ALA A 625 0.85 -26.19 -4.81
C ALA A 625 0.53 -26.11 -6.32
N ILE A 626 0.92 -25.02 -6.99
CA ILE A 626 0.61 -24.80 -8.41
C ILE A 626 1.81 -25.24 -9.26
N PRO A 627 1.66 -26.24 -10.15
CA PRO A 627 2.77 -26.82 -10.88
C PRO A 627 3.04 -26.05 -12.19
N PHE A 628 4.17 -25.33 -12.25
CA PHE A 628 4.68 -24.69 -13.46
C PHE A 628 5.54 -25.67 -14.26
N ASP A 629 5.02 -26.88 -14.50
CA ASP A 629 5.71 -28.01 -15.13
C ASP A 629 5.05 -28.47 -16.45
N GLY A 630 3.99 -27.78 -16.86
CA GLY A 630 3.23 -28.05 -18.07
C GLY A 630 2.17 -29.15 -17.94
N SER A 631 1.88 -29.62 -16.72
CA SER A 631 0.89 -30.66 -16.45
C SER A 631 -0.55 -30.15 -16.31
N LEU A 632 -0.75 -28.84 -16.15
CA LEU A 632 -2.04 -28.18 -15.95
C LEU A 632 -2.12 -26.93 -16.84
N ASP A 633 -3.33 -26.64 -17.31
CA ASP A 633 -3.72 -25.36 -17.91
C ASP A 633 -4.01 -24.38 -16.76
N LEU A 634 -3.13 -23.41 -16.55
CA LEU A 634 -3.09 -22.63 -15.31
C LEU A 634 -4.00 -21.39 -15.32
N ASP A 635 -4.31 -20.83 -16.49
CA ASP A 635 -5.22 -19.70 -16.68
C ASP A 635 -6.51 -20.06 -17.44
N ALA A 636 -6.69 -21.34 -17.79
CA ALA A 636 -7.86 -21.87 -18.46
C ALA A 636 -8.05 -21.35 -19.90
N ASP A 637 -6.96 -21.00 -20.58
CA ASP A 637 -6.96 -20.55 -21.98
C ASP A 637 -6.90 -21.71 -22.99
N GLY A 638 -6.60 -22.94 -22.52
CA GLY A 638 -6.48 -24.15 -23.30
C GLY A 638 -5.04 -24.57 -23.67
N GLU A 639 -4.03 -23.80 -23.28
CA GLU A 639 -2.61 -24.05 -23.52
C GLU A 639 -1.91 -24.44 -22.21
N THR A 640 -1.27 -25.60 -22.17
CA THR A 640 -0.65 -26.09 -20.92
C THR A 640 0.83 -25.73 -20.79
N LEU A 641 1.45 -25.12 -21.80
CA LEU A 641 2.92 -24.96 -21.89
C LEU A 641 3.40 -23.51 -21.87
N ASP A 642 2.49 -22.56 -21.91
CA ASP A 642 2.74 -21.12 -21.89
C ASP A 642 3.32 -20.65 -20.54
N HIS A 643 2.88 -21.24 -19.43
CA HIS A 643 3.43 -21.02 -18.09
C HIS A 643 4.46 -22.08 -17.65
N PHE A 644 4.84 -23.04 -18.52
CA PHE A 644 5.85 -24.04 -18.13
C PHE A 644 7.20 -23.36 -17.83
N GLY A 645 7.64 -23.39 -16.57
CA GLY A 645 8.86 -22.73 -16.09
C GLY A 645 8.79 -21.19 -16.06
N ILE A 646 7.60 -20.60 -16.11
CA ILE A 646 7.39 -19.14 -16.15
C ILE A 646 6.27 -18.77 -15.16
N LEU A 647 6.57 -17.89 -14.20
CA LEU A 647 5.58 -17.37 -13.25
C LEU A 647 4.54 -16.48 -13.96
N PRO A 648 3.33 -16.33 -13.40
CA PRO A 648 2.42 -15.28 -13.84
C PRO A 648 3.07 -13.91 -13.59
N THR A 649 2.50 -12.88 -14.19
CA THR A 649 2.93 -11.50 -13.97
C THR A 649 2.83 -11.16 -12.48
N GLN A 650 3.97 -10.77 -11.91
CA GLN A 650 4.12 -10.33 -10.54
C GLN A 650 4.17 -8.80 -10.51
N SER A 651 3.14 -8.17 -9.97
CA SER A 651 3.08 -6.72 -9.77
C SER A 651 3.86 -6.28 -8.53
N ILE A 652 3.98 -4.97 -8.34
CA ILE A 652 4.66 -4.37 -7.20
C ILE A 652 3.99 -4.85 -5.90
N ALA A 653 4.80 -5.11 -4.87
CA ALA A 653 4.38 -5.62 -3.57
C ALA A 653 3.80 -7.05 -3.51
N GLU A 654 3.53 -7.70 -4.65
CA GLU A 654 3.18 -9.12 -4.65
C GLU A 654 4.38 -9.97 -4.19
N ARG A 655 4.09 -11.00 -3.38
CA ARG A 655 5.09 -11.97 -2.92
C ARG A 655 4.74 -13.35 -3.46
N TYR A 656 5.70 -14.05 -4.07
CA TYR A 656 5.50 -15.41 -4.54
C TYR A 656 6.53 -16.34 -3.91
N ASP A 657 6.08 -17.42 -3.29
CA ASP A 657 6.97 -18.45 -2.78
C ASP A 657 6.97 -19.67 -3.70
N ILE A 658 8.15 -20.03 -4.22
CA ILE A 658 8.32 -21.17 -5.10
C ILE A 658 9.27 -22.21 -4.51
N ILE A 659 9.02 -23.48 -4.80
CA ILE A 659 9.92 -24.59 -4.56
C ILE A 659 10.57 -25.03 -5.86
N VAL A 660 11.90 -25.04 -5.87
CA VAL A 660 12.74 -25.52 -6.98
C VAL A 660 13.56 -26.72 -6.49
N ASP A 661 13.49 -27.83 -7.22
CA ASP A 661 14.29 -29.03 -6.94
C ASP A 661 15.59 -29.02 -7.77
N PHE A 662 16.71 -28.65 -7.14
CA PHE A 662 18.02 -28.65 -7.79
C PHE A 662 18.67 -30.03 -7.85
N SER A 663 18.10 -31.07 -7.23
CA SER A 663 18.66 -32.43 -7.28
C SER A 663 18.68 -32.99 -8.71
N LEU A 664 17.75 -32.52 -9.56
CA LEU A 664 17.68 -32.79 -10.99
C LEU A 664 18.97 -32.41 -11.74
N PHE A 665 19.69 -31.41 -11.22
CA PHE A 665 20.91 -30.86 -11.79
C PHE A 665 22.16 -31.23 -10.98
N SER A 666 22.08 -32.26 -10.13
CA SER A 666 23.26 -32.71 -9.37
C SER A 666 24.42 -33.05 -10.32
N PRO A 667 25.63 -32.49 -10.13
CA PRO A 667 26.79 -32.83 -10.96
C PRO A 667 27.25 -34.28 -10.75
N ASP A 668 26.89 -34.92 -9.62
CA ASP A 668 27.22 -36.32 -9.35
C ASP A 668 26.30 -37.30 -10.09
N ALA A 669 25.17 -36.83 -10.64
CA ALA A 669 24.25 -37.68 -11.38
C ALA A 669 24.83 -38.08 -12.75
N PRO A 670 24.71 -39.37 -13.16
CA PRO A 670 25.25 -39.85 -14.43
C PRO A 670 24.77 -39.02 -15.64
N GLY A 671 25.72 -38.47 -16.42
CA GLY A 671 25.44 -37.68 -17.62
C GLY A 671 25.18 -36.19 -17.37
N ASN A 672 24.97 -35.75 -16.13
CA ASN A 672 24.70 -34.34 -15.84
C ASN A 672 25.92 -33.45 -16.11
N ILE A 673 27.14 -33.90 -15.81
CA ILE A 673 28.35 -33.12 -16.16
C ILE A 673 28.43 -32.85 -17.66
N SER A 674 28.14 -33.85 -18.50
CA SER A 674 28.12 -33.64 -19.96
C SER A 674 26.98 -32.73 -20.41
N ARG A 675 25.84 -32.76 -19.72
CA ARG A 675 24.62 -32.05 -20.10
C ARG A 675 24.63 -30.59 -19.65
N PHE A 676 25.08 -30.33 -18.42
CA PHE A 676 24.96 -29.04 -17.72
C PHE A 676 26.31 -28.48 -17.27
N GLY A 677 27.42 -29.22 -17.44
CA GLY A 677 28.74 -28.83 -16.98
C GLY A 677 29.06 -29.30 -15.55
N ALA A 678 30.31 -29.10 -15.11
CA ALA A 678 30.77 -29.48 -13.77
C ALA A 678 30.18 -28.60 -12.65
N GLU A 679 29.73 -27.40 -12.99
CA GLU A 679 28.96 -26.51 -12.13
C GLU A 679 27.72 -26.07 -12.91
N PRO A 680 26.62 -26.82 -12.82
CA PRO A 680 25.37 -26.48 -13.49
C PRO A 680 24.88 -25.09 -13.08
N LYS A 681 24.44 -24.32 -14.08
CA LYS A 681 24.01 -22.93 -13.91
C LYS A 681 22.56 -22.76 -14.31
N LEU A 682 21.77 -22.18 -13.41
CA LEU A 682 20.40 -21.77 -13.68
C LEU A 682 20.29 -20.25 -13.61
N TYR A 683 19.29 -19.69 -14.29
CA TYR A 683 19.05 -18.25 -14.32
C TYR A 683 17.57 -17.93 -14.09
N LEU A 684 17.32 -16.96 -13.22
CA LEU A 684 16.05 -16.22 -13.27
C LEU A 684 16.12 -15.16 -14.37
N VAL A 685 15.07 -15.06 -15.16
CA VAL A 685 14.98 -14.23 -16.37
C VAL A 685 13.70 -13.41 -16.32
N ASN A 686 13.79 -12.08 -16.38
CA ASN A 686 12.62 -11.24 -16.58
C ASN A 686 12.28 -11.16 -18.06
N LEU A 687 11.00 -11.32 -18.39
CA LEU A 687 10.45 -11.33 -19.75
C LEU A 687 9.55 -10.14 -20.04
N LEU A 688 9.25 -9.32 -19.03
CA LEU A 688 8.24 -8.27 -19.15
C LEU A 688 8.89 -6.92 -19.47
N GLU A 689 8.63 -6.44 -20.69
CA GLU A 689 9.11 -5.15 -21.20
C GLU A 689 8.17 -4.02 -20.77
N HIS A 690 8.76 -2.87 -20.46
CA HIS A 690 8.04 -1.62 -20.22
C HIS A 690 8.64 -0.51 -21.07
N GLU A 691 7.78 0.38 -21.58
CA GLU A 691 8.20 1.64 -22.21
C GLU A 691 8.09 2.80 -21.20
N ASP A 692 7.09 2.78 -20.32
CA ASP A 692 6.84 3.77 -19.27
C ASP A 692 6.21 3.11 -18.02
N GLY A 693 5.96 3.90 -16.97
CA GLY A 693 5.39 3.42 -15.73
C GLY A 693 3.89 3.08 -15.74
N LYS A 694 3.17 3.29 -16.86
CA LYS A 694 1.70 3.14 -16.89
C LYS A 694 1.25 1.69 -16.88
N ARG A 695 1.98 0.83 -17.60
CA ARG A 695 1.68 -0.59 -17.76
C ARG A 695 2.86 -1.34 -18.38
N PRO A 696 2.88 -2.68 -18.31
CA PRO A 696 3.69 -3.49 -19.21
C PRO A 696 3.34 -3.23 -20.68
N GLU A 697 4.35 -3.20 -21.55
CA GLU A 697 4.13 -3.07 -22.99
C GLU A 697 3.84 -4.43 -23.63
N GLN A 698 4.71 -5.41 -23.40
CA GLN A 698 4.55 -6.78 -23.89
C GLN A 698 5.41 -7.78 -23.11
N MET A 699 5.03 -9.05 -23.19
CA MET A 699 5.90 -10.15 -22.82
C MET A 699 6.84 -10.47 -23.98
N VAL A 700 8.14 -10.30 -23.77
CA VAL A 700 9.17 -10.69 -24.73
C VAL A 700 9.33 -12.21 -24.69
N SER A 701 9.47 -12.84 -25.86
CA SER A 701 9.62 -14.29 -25.92
C SER A 701 10.92 -14.73 -25.22
N LEU A 702 10.83 -15.79 -24.40
CA LEU A 702 11.99 -16.35 -23.71
C LEU A 702 13.13 -16.71 -24.68
N ALA A 703 12.79 -17.18 -25.89
CA ALA A 703 13.76 -17.51 -26.93
C ALA A 703 14.58 -16.29 -27.37
N ASP A 704 13.93 -15.13 -27.56
CA ASP A 704 14.59 -13.90 -28.01
C ASP A 704 15.49 -13.32 -26.92
N VAL A 705 15.03 -13.35 -25.66
CA VAL A 705 15.86 -12.92 -24.51
C VAL A 705 17.11 -13.78 -24.37
N LEU A 706 16.98 -15.11 -24.45
CA LEU A 706 18.11 -16.03 -24.24
C LEU A 706 19.12 -16.04 -25.40
N SER A 707 18.64 -15.87 -26.63
CA SER A 707 19.46 -15.77 -27.83
C SER A 707 20.11 -14.40 -28.02
N GLY A 708 19.72 -13.40 -27.21
CA GLY A 708 20.19 -12.02 -27.36
C GLY A 708 19.62 -11.32 -28.59
N ASN A 709 18.50 -11.82 -29.14
CA ASN A 709 17.79 -11.21 -30.25
C ASN A 709 16.88 -10.06 -29.80
N TYR A 710 16.54 -9.98 -28.51
CA TYR A 710 15.85 -8.84 -27.94
C TYR A 710 16.75 -7.59 -28.07
N ASP A 711 16.34 -6.67 -28.93
CA ASP A 711 17.13 -5.50 -29.35
C ASP A 711 16.53 -4.16 -28.91
N ASP A 712 15.56 -4.18 -27.99
CA ASP A 712 14.96 -2.97 -27.44
C ASP A 712 15.78 -2.35 -26.28
N CYS A 713 15.27 -1.23 -25.79
CA CYS A 713 15.94 -0.28 -24.89
C CYS A 713 15.76 -0.61 -23.40
N ASP A 714 14.77 -1.44 -23.03
CA ASP A 714 14.54 -1.84 -21.65
C ASP A 714 15.59 -2.85 -21.17
N THR A 715 16.61 -2.35 -20.47
CA THR A 715 17.76 -3.15 -20.02
C THR A 715 17.45 -4.08 -18.84
N ILE A 716 16.23 -4.05 -18.30
CA ILE A 716 15.79 -4.94 -17.22
C ILE A 716 15.22 -6.27 -17.76
N VAL A 717 14.86 -6.35 -19.04
CA VAL A 717 14.52 -7.62 -19.69
C VAL A 717 15.79 -8.45 -19.89
N GLY A 718 15.87 -9.60 -19.25
CA GLY A 718 17.10 -10.40 -19.24
C GLY A 718 17.29 -11.26 -18.00
N LYS A 719 18.44 -11.94 -17.95
CA LYS A 719 18.87 -12.73 -16.79
C LYS A 719 19.32 -11.78 -15.69
N PHE A 720 18.89 -12.03 -14.46
CA PHE A 720 19.22 -11.14 -13.33
C PHE A 720 19.71 -11.86 -12.06
N LEU A 721 19.61 -13.19 -11.99
CA LEU A 721 20.18 -13.99 -10.90
C LEU A 721 20.74 -15.30 -11.45
N GLU A 722 22.01 -15.62 -11.17
CA GLU A 722 22.63 -16.91 -11.50
C GLU A 722 22.65 -17.84 -10.29
N LEU A 723 22.10 -19.05 -10.41
CA LEU A 723 22.10 -20.07 -9.38
C LEU A 723 23.11 -21.16 -9.76
N ARG A 724 24.13 -21.38 -8.91
CA ARG A 724 25.23 -22.32 -9.13
C ARG A 724 25.03 -23.57 -8.29
N VAL A 725 24.76 -24.70 -8.93
CA VAL A 725 24.45 -25.96 -8.25
C VAL A 725 25.72 -26.64 -7.74
N LYS A 726 25.74 -26.93 -6.44
CA LYS A 726 26.79 -27.65 -5.72
C LYS A 726 26.30 -29.04 -5.30
N PRO A 727 27.18 -30.04 -5.21
CA PRO A 727 26.84 -31.35 -4.67
C PRO A 727 26.15 -31.26 -3.29
N TYR A 728 25.24 -32.19 -3.05
CA TYR A 728 24.59 -32.39 -1.75
C TYR A 728 24.62 -33.87 -1.38
N SER A 729 25.23 -34.18 -0.24
CA SER A 729 25.37 -35.56 0.27
C SER A 729 24.41 -35.89 1.41
N GLY A 730 23.64 -34.90 1.89
CA GLY A 730 22.62 -35.11 2.91
C GLY A 730 21.31 -35.67 2.33
N THR A 731 20.35 -35.89 3.22
CA THR A 731 18.99 -36.28 2.84
C THR A 731 18.11 -35.04 2.79
N ASP A 732 17.45 -34.80 1.67
CA ASP A 732 16.38 -33.79 1.59
C ASP A 732 15.15 -34.31 2.33
N LEU A 733 14.72 -33.56 3.35
CA LEU A 733 13.62 -33.91 4.24
C LEU A 733 12.40 -33.02 3.99
N SER A 734 12.50 -32.10 3.03
CA SER A 734 11.42 -31.20 2.68
C SER A 734 10.25 -31.96 2.06
N MET A 735 9.07 -31.35 2.15
CA MET A 735 7.90 -31.87 1.43
C MET A 735 8.15 -31.88 -0.08
N ASN A 736 7.53 -32.85 -0.75
CA ASN A 736 7.40 -32.84 -2.20
C ASN A 736 6.15 -32.02 -2.60
N PRO A 737 6.28 -30.85 -3.26
CA PRO A 737 5.12 -30.05 -3.66
C PRO A 737 4.19 -30.76 -4.64
N ALA A 738 4.69 -31.72 -5.42
CA ALA A 738 3.86 -32.50 -6.33
C ALA A 738 2.79 -33.34 -5.62
N ASP A 739 2.92 -33.60 -4.31
CA ASP A 739 1.91 -34.28 -3.50
C ASP A 739 0.70 -33.39 -3.15
N TYR A 740 0.83 -32.07 -3.36
CA TYR A 740 -0.11 -31.04 -2.93
C TYR A 740 -0.76 -30.27 -4.09
N VAL A 741 -0.51 -30.69 -5.33
CA VAL A 741 -1.19 -30.13 -6.52
C VAL A 741 -2.69 -30.39 -6.48
N PRO A 742 -3.51 -29.59 -7.21
CA PRO A 742 -4.96 -29.77 -7.24
C PRO A 742 -5.38 -31.22 -7.49
N GLY A 743 -6.35 -31.70 -6.70
CA GLY A 743 -6.82 -33.10 -6.75
C GLY A 743 -5.99 -34.09 -5.91
N LYS A 744 -4.93 -33.66 -5.21
CA LYS A 744 -4.17 -34.48 -4.25
C LYS A 744 -4.35 -34.00 -2.80
N LYS A 745 -3.28 -33.88 -2.02
CA LYS A 745 -3.34 -33.37 -0.63
C LYS A 745 -3.53 -31.85 -0.64
N LYS A 746 -4.06 -31.31 0.46
CA LYS A 746 -4.15 -29.86 0.71
C LYS A 746 -3.04 -29.43 1.67
N MET A 747 -2.49 -28.24 1.46
CA MET A 747 -1.62 -27.55 2.43
C MET A 747 -2.51 -26.84 3.45
N ILE A 748 -2.95 -25.60 3.16
CA ILE A 748 -3.86 -24.84 4.03
C ILE A 748 -5.18 -24.59 3.30
N PRO A 749 -6.27 -25.31 3.64
CA PRO A 749 -7.56 -25.08 3.04
C PRO A 749 -8.06 -23.66 3.27
N LEU A 750 -8.69 -23.07 2.25
CA LEU A 750 -9.27 -21.74 2.37
C LEU A 750 -10.40 -21.74 3.43
N PRO A 751 -10.53 -20.66 4.23
CA PRO A 751 -11.70 -20.45 5.07
C PRO A 751 -12.98 -20.55 4.25
N GLU A 752 -13.99 -21.22 4.80
CA GLU A 752 -15.28 -21.35 4.11
C GLU A 752 -15.99 -19.98 4.04
N ILE A 753 -16.66 -19.73 2.92
CA ILE A 753 -17.60 -18.61 2.76
C ILE A 753 -18.96 -19.24 2.55
N THR A 754 -19.92 -18.92 3.42
CA THR A 754 -21.27 -19.46 3.38
C THR A 754 -22.14 -18.73 2.36
N GLU A 755 -23.17 -19.39 1.85
CA GLU A 755 -24.16 -18.75 0.97
C GLU A 755 -24.86 -17.57 1.65
N GLN A 756 -25.05 -17.64 2.98
CA GLN A 756 -25.65 -16.57 3.75
C GLN A 756 -24.72 -15.35 3.86
N GLU A 757 -23.42 -15.56 4.12
CA GLU A 757 -22.44 -14.45 4.11
C GLU A 757 -22.42 -13.74 2.76
N LEU A 758 -22.42 -14.49 1.65
CA LEU A 758 -22.48 -13.89 0.30
C LEU A 758 -23.79 -13.13 0.05
N ALA A 759 -24.92 -13.63 0.55
CA ALA A 759 -26.23 -13.01 0.35
C ALA A 759 -26.42 -11.74 1.18
N ASP A 760 -25.80 -11.69 2.37
CA ASP A 760 -25.89 -10.56 3.30
C ASP A 760 -24.74 -9.55 3.14
N ALA A 761 -23.74 -9.87 2.31
CA ALA A 761 -22.56 -9.04 2.11
C ALA A 761 -22.94 -7.64 1.63
N HIS A 762 -22.34 -6.63 2.24
CA HIS A 762 -22.36 -5.28 1.66
C HIS A 762 -21.43 -5.27 0.44
N HIS A 763 -21.87 -4.65 -0.65
CA HIS A 763 -21.08 -4.51 -1.87
C HIS A 763 -20.51 -3.10 -1.96
N ARG A 764 -19.24 -2.99 -2.38
CA ARG A 764 -18.59 -1.72 -2.68
C ARG A 764 -17.90 -1.78 -4.02
N THR A 765 -17.81 -0.65 -4.70
CA THR A 765 -17.07 -0.53 -5.96
C THR A 765 -16.04 0.58 -5.87
N PHE A 766 -14.80 0.25 -6.23
CA PHE A 766 -13.67 1.17 -6.30
C PHE A 766 -13.11 1.16 -7.72
N VAL A 767 -13.14 2.32 -8.37
CA VAL A 767 -12.66 2.46 -9.75
C VAL A 767 -11.34 3.23 -9.74
N PHE A 768 -10.27 2.60 -10.21
CA PHE A 768 -8.91 3.13 -10.20
C PHE A 768 -8.57 3.75 -11.55
N GLY A 769 -8.19 5.02 -11.58
CA GLY A 769 -7.88 5.66 -12.85
C GLY A 769 -7.22 7.02 -12.74
N ARG A 770 -7.06 7.64 -13.91
CA ARG A 770 -6.57 9.01 -14.08
C ARG A 770 -7.77 9.92 -14.35
N ASP A 771 -7.66 11.19 -13.94
CA ASP A 771 -8.69 12.23 -14.03
C ASP A 771 -9.35 12.59 -12.69
N ALA A 772 -8.63 12.43 -11.58
CA ALA A 772 -9.14 12.90 -10.29
C ALA A 772 -9.42 14.41 -10.35
N ALA A 773 -10.50 14.83 -9.69
CA ALA A 773 -10.86 16.24 -9.62
C ALA A 773 -9.69 17.04 -9.01
N THR A 774 -9.19 18.07 -9.72
CA THR A 774 -8.13 18.95 -9.23
C THR A 774 -8.74 20.14 -8.49
N ASP A 775 -7.97 20.75 -7.59
CA ASP A 775 -8.32 22.04 -6.97
C ASP A 775 -8.55 23.18 -7.99
N THR A 776 -8.09 23.01 -9.23
CA THR A 776 -8.21 23.98 -10.34
C THR A 776 -9.40 23.73 -11.27
N GLU A 777 -10.01 22.55 -11.24
CA GLU A 777 -11.35 22.25 -11.74
C GLU A 777 -12.26 21.95 -10.53
N PRO A 778 -12.59 22.95 -9.69
CA PRO A 778 -13.48 22.72 -8.58
C PRO A 778 -14.85 22.32 -9.13
N VAL A 779 -15.22 21.05 -8.98
CA VAL A 779 -16.63 20.72 -8.81
C VAL A 779 -17.04 21.50 -7.57
N THR A 780 -17.93 22.46 -7.75
CA THR A 780 -18.28 23.44 -6.73
C THR A 780 -18.84 22.76 -5.47
N ILE A 781 -17.97 22.36 -4.55
CA ILE A 781 -18.29 22.23 -3.12
C ILE A 781 -18.00 23.61 -2.56
N THR A 782 -19.05 24.41 -2.35
CA THR A 782 -18.91 25.78 -1.84
C THR A 782 -18.30 25.78 -0.45
N GLN A 783 -17.02 26.17 -0.39
CA GLN A 783 -16.30 26.81 0.72
C GLN A 783 -17.00 26.84 2.09
N ALA A 784 -16.50 26.03 3.03
CA ALA A 784 -16.27 26.53 4.37
C ALA A 784 -15.12 27.53 4.30
N SER A 785 -15.44 28.81 4.44
CA SER A 785 -14.47 29.89 4.56
C SER A 785 -13.60 29.69 5.80
N PHE A 786 -12.28 29.58 5.62
CA PHE A 786 -11.32 29.83 6.69
C PHE A 786 -11.42 31.31 7.12
N THR A 787 -12.14 31.59 8.20
CA THR A 787 -12.04 32.86 8.92
C THR A 787 -11.20 32.63 10.18
N ASP A 788 -10.03 33.30 10.23
CA ASP A 788 -9.15 33.53 11.40
C ASP A 788 -7.69 33.05 11.29
N SER A 789 -7.07 33.15 10.10
CA SER A 789 -5.63 33.46 10.03
C SER A 789 -5.42 34.97 9.87
N PRO A 790 -4.67 35.65 10.77
CA PRO A 790 -4.49 37.09 10.68
C PRO A 790 -3.41 37.42 9.63
N ALA A 791 -3.83 37.53 8.37
CA ALA A 791 -3.13 38.31 7.36
C ALA A 791 -3.98 39.55 7.00
N PRO A 792 -3.37 40.75 6.89
CA PRO A 792 -4.09 42.02 6.97
C PRO A 792 -4.74 42.40 5.65
N ASN A 793 -6.05 42.18 5.51
CA ASN A 793 -6.82 42.73 4.39
C ASN A 793 -7.28 44.16 4.69
N LEU A 794 -6.54 45.15 4.19
CA LEU A 794 -7.08 46.47 3.88
C LEU A 794 -7.16 46.62 2.34
N PRO A 795 -8.27 47.12 1.78
CA PRO A 795 -8.40 47.29 0.33
C PRO A 795 -7.53 48.46 -0.15
N GLY A 796 -6.62 48.20 -1.10
CA GLY A 796 -5.94 49.26 -1.86
C GLY A 796 -4.41 49.19 -1.98
N ASN A 797 -3.74 48.11 -1.57
CA ASN A 797 -2.30 47.95 -1.79
C ASN A 797 -2.01 46.76 -2.71
N ASP A 798 -1.56 47.04 -3.93
CA ASP A 798 -0.77 46.10 -4.72
C ASP A 798 0.54 45.84 -3.96
N TYR A 799 0.67 44.69 -3.32
CA TYR A 799 1.98 44.24 -2.83
C TYR A 799 2.61 43.34 -3.90
N PRO A 800 3.73 43.74 -4.52
CA PRO A 800 4.55 42.81 -5.26
C PRO A 800 5.22 41.87 -4.25
N PHE A 801 4.98 40.57 -4.38
CA PHE A 801 5.86 39.59 -3.74
C PHE A 801 7.10 39.41 -4.63
N GLU A 802 8.27 39.55 -4.01
CA GLU A 802 9.56 39.28 -4.65
C GLU A 802 10.00 37.87 -4.30
N VAL A 803 10.33 37.08 -5.33
CA VAL A 803 11.07 35.82 -5.16
C VAL A 803 12.49 36.13 -5.61
N ASN A 804 13.47 35.95 -4.71
CA ASN A 804 14.89 36.26 -4.95
C ASN A 804 15.20 37.71 -5.38
N GLY A 805 14.37 38.69 -4.99
CA GLY A 805 14.65 40.11 -5.22
C GLY A 805 14.25 40.65 -6.60
N GLU A 806 13.48 39.90 -7.38
CA GLU A 806 12.79 40.41 -8.57
C GLU A 806 11.26 40.33 -8.40
N ALA A 807 10.59 41.37 -8.89
CA ALA A 807 9.13 41.46 -8.88
C ALA A 807 8.54 40.54 -9.95
N VAL A 808 7.74 39.56 -9.53
CA VAL A 808 7.13 38.58 -10.44
C VAL A 808 5.90 39.18 -11.11
N ASN A 809 5.82 39.05 -12.44
CA ASN A 809 4.67 39.48 -13.23
C ASN A 809 3.67 38.32 -13.33
N ILE A 810 2.50 38.45 -12.70
CA ILE A 810 1.45 37.43 -12.52
C ILE A 810 0.81 36.87 -13.81
N THR A 811 1.29 37.25 -15.00
CA THR A 811 0.77 36.73 -16.28
C THR A 811 1.43 35.43 -16.73
N GLU A 812 2.51 34.99 -16.07
CA GLU A 812 3.20 33.73 -16.40
C GLU A 812 2.55 32.49 -15.73
N PHE A 813 1.74 32.68 -14.67
CA PHE A 813 0.95 31.62 -14.04
C PHE A 813 -0.35 31.27 -14.80
N GLU A 814 -0.81 32.14 -15.70
CA GLU A 814 -2.01 31.89 -16.54
C GLU A 814 -1.70 31.10 -17.82
N GLN A 815 -0.45 30.66 -18.04
CA GLN A 815 -0.06 29.77 -19.14
C GLN A 815 0.35 28.38 -18.64
N LEU A 816 -0.35 27.82 -17.65
CA LEU A 816 -0.32 26.38 -17.47
C LEU A 816 -0.89 25.73 -18.73
N PRO A 817 -0.18 24.76 -19.34
CA PRO A 817 -0.68 24.12 -20.55
C PRO A 817 -2.01 23.45 -20.24
N GLU A 818 -2.95 23.54 -21.17
CA GLU A 818 -4.20 22.77 -21.28
C GLU A 818 -3.94 21.23 -21.39
N GLN A 819 -2.74 20.78 -20.96
CA GLN A 819 -2.16 19.43 -21.02
C GLN A 819 -1.40 19.08 -19.72
N ALA A 820 -1.65 19.74 -18.58
CA ALA A 820 -1.22 19.16 -17.31
C ALA A 820 -1.91 17.78 -17.18
N ASN A 821 -1.11 16.72 -17.01
CA ASN A 821 -1.64 15.39 -16.78
C ASN A 821 -2.59 15.47 -15.57
N LYS A 822 -3.83 15.02 -15.73
CA LYS A 822 -4.79 14.99 -14.62
C LYS A 822 -4.29 13.98 -13.56
N PRO A 823 -4.53 14.24 -12.25
CA PRO A 823 -4.00 13.40 -11.18
C PRO A 823 -4.66 12.03 -11.14
N TRP A 824 -4.01 11.10 -10.45
CA TRP A 824 -4.55 9.79 -10.15
C TRP A 824 -5.58 9.86 -9.03
N GLY A 825 -6.62 9.04 -9.09
CA GLY A 825 -7.68 9.01 -8.08
C GLY A 825 -8.50 7.73 -8.09
N ILE A 826 -9.41 7.67 -7.13
CA ILE A 826 -10.29 6.51 -6.91
C ILE A 826 -11.74 7.01 -6.87
N GLU A 827 -12.61 6.41 -7.68
CA GLU A 827 -14.06 6.59 -7.60
C GLU A 827 -14.64 5.58 -6.61
N THR A 828 -15.68 5.97 -5.87
CA THR A 828 -16.30 5.11 -4.86
C THR A 828 -17.79 4.98 -5.09
N ASP A 829 -18.29 3.75 -5.15
CA ASP A 829 -19.72 3.40 -5.17
C ASP A 829 -20.54 4.15 -6.23
N GLY A 830 -19.97 4.29 -7.44
CA GLY A 830 -20.65 4.92 -8.59
C GLY A 830 -20.78 6.44 -8.47
N SER A 831 -19.84 7.09 -7.78
CA SER A 831 -19.79 8.56 -7.66
C SER A 831 -19.60 9.29 -9.00
N ASP A 832 -19.18 8.60 -10.06
CA ASP A 832 -18.75 9.14 -11.36
C ASP A 832 -17.65 10.22 -11.24
N ILE A 833 -16.98 10.28 -10.08
CA ILE A 833 -15.95 11.25 -9.74
C ILE A 833 -14.81 10.52 -9.05
N ALA A 834 -13.64 10.54 -9.68
CA ALA A 834 -12.38 10.13 -9.07
C ALA A 834 -11.88 11.19 -8.10
N LEU A 835 -11.58 10.78 -6.87
CA LEU A 835 -11.09 11.66 -5.83
C LEU A 835 -9.60 11.37 -5.55
N PRO A 836 -8.75 12.41 -5.44
CA PRO A 836 -7.37 12.26 -4.99
C PRO A 836 -7.34 12.00 -3.48
N MET A 837 -6.23 11.49 -2.96
CA MET A 837 -6.06 11.29 -1.52
C MET A 837 -6.36 12.55 -0.72
N ASP A 838 -7.22 12.43 0.28
CA ASP A 838 -7.42 13.41 1.35
C ASP A 838 -7.41 12.65 2.68
N PRO A 839 -6.42 12.87 3.57
CA PRO A 839 -6.35 12.15 4.84
C PRO A 839 -7.52 12.46 5.78
N HIS A 840 -8.24 13.57 5.57
CA HIS A 840 -9.44 13.94 6.32
C HIS A 840 -10.70 13.22 5.84
N ARG A 841 -10.67 12.55 4.68
CA ARG A 841 -11.83 11.92 4.06
C ARG A 841 -11.86 10.41 4.30
N VAL A 842 -12.94 9.94 4.94
CA VAL A 842 -13.24 8.51 5.04
C VAL A 842 -14.07 8.10 3.82
N SER A 843 -13.50 7.22 2.99
CA SER A 843 -14.09 6.82 1.70
C SER A 843 -14.89 5.51 1.79
N ALA A 844 -14.55 4.64 2.75
CA ALA A 844 -15.34 3.47 3.14
C ALA A 844 -15.27 3.26 4.65
N ALA A 845 -16.34 2.71 5.24
CA ALA A 845 -16.43 2.50 6.68
C ALA A 845 -17.14 1.18 7.08
N PRO A 846 -16.53 0.00 6.78
CA PRO A 846 -17.05 -1.28 7.26
C PRO A 846 -17.05 -1.33 8.79
N LYS A 847 -17.95 -2.12 9.40
CA LYS A 847 -17.91 -2.34 10.85
C LYS A 847 -17.02 -3.50 11.21
N LEU A 848 -16.48 -3.44 12.42
CA LEU A 848 -15.83 -4.57 13.05
C LEU A 848 -16.78 -5.78 13.13
N GLY A 849 -16.40 -6.85 12.45
CA GLY A 849 -17.13 -8.10 12.29
C GLY A 849 -17.81 -8.26 10.94
N ASP A 850 -17.83 -7.24 10.08
CA ASP A 850 -18.50 -7.30 8.78
C ASP A 850 -17.79 -8.22 7.79
N PHE A 851 -18.59 -8.73 6.85
CA PHE A 851 -18.17 -9.43 5.65
C PHE A 851 -18.68 -8.62 4.45
N GLU A 852 -17.78 -8.17 3.59
CA GLU A 852 -18.12 -7.36 2.43
C GLU A 852 -17.54 -7.96 1.13
N ILE A 853 -18.14 -7.59 0.00
CA ILE A 853 -17.67 -7.89 -1.35
C ILE A 853 -17.25 -6.59 -2.01
N TRP A 854 -15.99 -6.49 -2.39
CA TRP A 854 -15.43 -5.30 -3.04
C TRP A 854 -15.14 -5.59 -4.50
N HIS A 855 -15.59 -4.69 -5.37
CA HIS A 855 -15.36 -4.69 -6.81
C HIS A 855 -14.25 -3.67 -7.10
N LEU A 856 -13.10 -4.16 -7.55
CA LEU A 856 -11.96 -3.34 -7.93
C LEU A 856 -11.93 -3.24 -9.44
N GLU A 857 -12.15 -2.05 -9.98
CA GLU A 857 -12.33 -1.82 -11.41
C GLU A 857 -11.23 -0.92 -11.96
N ASN A 858 -10.81 -1.20 -13.20
CA ASN A 858 -9.96 -0.33 -13.98
C ASN A 858 -10.79 0.78 -14.64
N GLY A 859 -10.53 2.04 -14.28
CA GLY A 859 -11.19 3.22 -14.86
C GLY A 859 -10.84 3.49 -16.32
N GLY A 860 -9.95 2.70 -16.92
CA GLY A 860 -9.63 2.75 -18.35
C GLY A 860 -8.35 3.53 -18.67
N GLY A 861 -8.26 4.12 -19.87
CA GLY A 861 -7.07 4.87 -20.29
C GLY A 861 -5.86 4.02 -20.71
N GLY A 862 -5.98 2.69 -20.68
CA GLY A 862 -4.91 1.77 -21.08
C GLY A 862 -3.80 1.64 -20.04
N MET A 863 -4.12 1.81 -18.76
CA MET A 863 -3.21 1.74 -17.61
C MET A 863 -3.49 0.48 -16.79
N SER A 864 -2.49 0.02 -16.03
CA SER A 864 -2.62 -1.12 -15.12
C SER A 864 -2.34 -0.70 -13.69
N HIS A 865 -3.15 -1.18 -12.75
CA HIS A 865 -3.06 -0.88 -11.33
C HIS A 865 -2.98 -2.18 -10.53
N ASN A 866 -2.18 -2.17 -9.47
CA ASN A 866 -2.07 -3.27 -8.51
C ASN A 866 -2.55 -2.75 -7.15
N VAL A 867 -3.81 -2.99 -6.87
CA VAL A 867 -4.54 -2.43 -5.73
C VAL A 867 -4.16 -3.17 -4.47
N HIS A 868 -3.60 -2.48 -3.49
CA HIS A 868 -3.36 -3.01 -2.15
C HIS A 868 -4.47 -2.53 -1.20
N ILE A 869 -5.06 -3.47 -0.46
CA ILE A 869 -5.99 -3.19 0.64
C ILE A 869 -5.30 -3.59 1.94
N HIS A 870 -5.16 -2.66 2.88
CA HIS A 870 -4.52 -2.92 4.17
C HIS A 870 -5.35 -3.88 5.04
N PHE A 871 -4.77 -4.30 6.18
CA PHE A 871 -5.38 -5.05 7.28
C PHE A 871 -5.68 -6.54 7.06
N GLU A 872 -6.54 -6.89 6.10
CA GLU A 872 -7.05 -8.25 5.93
C GLU A 872 -6.85 -8.75 4.51
N GLU A 873 -6.50 -10.03 4.40
CA GLU A 873 -6.42 -10.69 3.12
C GLU A 873 -7.83 -11.03 2.61
N GLY A 874 -8.08 -10.77 1.33
CA GLY A 874 -9.33 -11.10 0.67
C GLY A 874 -9.22 -12.36 -0.19
N ARG A 875 -10.37 -12.88 -0.60
CA ARG A 875 -10.46 -13.98 -1.55
C ARG A 875 -11.04 -13.48 -2.86
N ILE A 876 -10.32 -13.65 -3.96
CA ILE A 876 -10.85 -13.38 -5.30
C ILE A 876 -11.98 -14.37 -5.59
N LEU A 877 -13.17 -13.84 -5.86
CA LEU A 877 -14.33 -14.60 -6.30
C LEU A 877 -14.33 -14.73 -7.83
N THR A 878 -14.13 -13.60 -8.52
CA THR A 878 -14.09 -13.53 -9.99
C THR A 878 -13.09 -12.49 -10.48
N ARG A 879 -12.56 -12.73 -11.69
CA ARG A 879 -11.91 -11.73 -12.53
C ARG A 879 -12.76 -11.60 -13.79
N ASP A 880 -13.20 -10.39 -14.15
CA ASP A 880 -14.11 -10.14 -15.29
C ASP A 880 -15.34 -11.08 -15.32
N GLY A 881 -15.91 -11.36 -14.14
CA GLY A 881 -17.07 -12.25 -13.98
C GLY A 881 -16.79 -13.75 -14.22
N VAL A 882 -15.54 -14.16 -14.45
CA VAL A 882 -15.13 -15.57 -14.57
C VAL A 882 -14.28 -16.02 -13.38
N ALA A 883 -14.12 -17.34 -13.23
CA ALA A 883 -13.30 -17.89 -12.15
C ALA A 883 -11.83 -17.45 -12.30
N PRO A 884 -11.13 -17.14 -11.19
CA PRO A 884 -9.72 -16.78 -11.24
C PRO A 884 -8.83 -17.94 -11.70
N PRO A 885 -7.63 -17.64 -12.24
CA PRO A 885 -6.63 -18.64 -12.61
C PRO A 885 -6.16 -19.45 -11.40
N GLU A 886 -5.53 -20.61 -11.64
CA GLU A 886 -5.19 -21.58 -10.59
C GLU A 886 -4.27 -20.99 -9.51
N TRP A 887 -3.40 -20.02 -9.82
CA TRP A 887 -2.55 -19.34 -8.83
C TRP A 887 -3.27 -18.34 -7.90
N ASP A 888 -4.48 -17.90 -8.26
CA ASP A 888 -5.30 -17.01 -7.42
C ASP A 888 -6.48 -17.76 -6.78
N LYS A 889 -7.01 -18.79 -7.45
CA LYS A 889 -8.18 -19.57 -7.05
C LYS A 889 -8.03 -20.30 -5.71
N TRP A 890 -6.82 -20.75 -5.41
CA TRP A 890 -6.51 -21.54 -4.22
C TRP A 890 -5.88 -20.72 -3.09
N ALA A 891 -5.98 -19.39 -3.18
CA ALA A 891 -5.27 -18.47 -2.32
C ALA A 891 -6.19 -17.37 -1.75
N ARG A 892 -5.71 -16.73 -0.69
CA ARG A 892 -6.09 -15.39 -0.29
C ARG A 892 -5.10 -14.40 -0.94
N LYS A 893 -5.37 -13.09 -0.90
CA LYS A 893 -4.48 -12.04 -1.45
C LYS A 893 -4.63 -10.73 -0.66
N ASP A 894 -3.66 -9.84 -0.80
CA ASP A 894 -3.73 -8.45 -0.34
C ASP A 894 -3.41 -7.43 -1.45
N VAL A 895 -2.91 -7.90 -2.61
CA VAL A 895 -2.65 -7.08 -3.80
C VAL A 895 -3.41 -7.64 -5.01
N TYR A 896 -4.18 -6.79 -5.70
CA TYR A 896 -5.10 -7.17 -6.77
C TYR A 896 -4.77 -6.41 -8.05
N ARG A 897 -4.33 -7.13 -9.08
CA ARG A 897 -4.04 -6.56 -10.41
C ARG A 897 -5.33 -6.32 -11.19
N VAL A 898 -5.52 -5.08 -11.67
CA VAL A 898 -6.55 -4.65 -12.61
C VAL A 898 -5.91 -3.95 -13.83
N GLY A 899 -6.47 -4.14 -15.02
CA GLY A 899 -6.08 -3.48 -16.26
C GLY A 899 -5.53 -4.40 -17.37
N PRO A 900 -5.09 -3.83 -18.50
CA PRO A 900 -4.90 -4.56 -19.76
C PRO A 900 -3.59 -5.38 -19.79
N MET A 901 -3.63 -6.57 -19.19
CA MET A 901 -2.59 -7.61 -19.27
C MET A 901 -3.22 -8.94 -19.69
N ASP A 902 -2.42 -9.85 -20.23
CA ASP A 902 -2.90 -11.16 -20.71
C ASP A 902 -3.38 -12.08 -19.57
N ASP A 903 -2.81 -11.93 -18.37
CA ASP A 903 -3.14 -12.71 -17.17
C ASP A 903 -3.78 -11.85 -16.04
N SER A 904 -4.46 -10.77 -16.43
CA SER A 904 -5.23 -9.87 -15.54
C SER A 904 -6.66 -9.66 -16.06
N GLY A 905 -7.39 -8.71 -15.50
CA GLY A 905 -8.76 -8.36 -15.90
C GLY A 905 -9.06 -6.90 -15.58
N ASP A 906 -10.12 -6.35 -16.17
CA ASP A 906 -10.56 -4.97 -15.89
C ASP A 906 -11.38 -4.87 -14.59
N GLU A 907 -11.93 -5.98 -14.09
CA GLU A 907 -12.60 -6.06 -12.78
C GLU A 907 -12.08 -7.26 -11.96
N VAL A 908 -11.84 -7.05 -10.66
CA VAL A 908 -11.63 -8.11 -9.67
C VAL A 908 -12.67 -7.98 -8.56
N THR A 909 -13.45 -9.05 -8.35
CA THR A 909 -14.40 -9.14 -7.25
C THR A 909 -13.78 -9.91 -6.08
N VAL A 910 -13.70 -9.30 -4.91
CA VAL A 910 -12.99 -9.81 -3.72
C VAL A 910 -13.95 -9.90 -2.54
N ALA A 911 -13.87 -10.97 -1.75
CA ALA A 911 -14.55 -11.08 -0.46
C ALA A 911 -13.56 -10.81 0.69
N VAL A 912 -13.94 -9.94 1.64
CA VAL A 912 -13.10 -9.51 2.77
C VAL A 912 -13.86 -9.61 4.09
N ARG A 913 -13.15 -9.92 5.19
CA ARG A 913 -13.69 -9.94 6.57
C ARG A 913 -12.94 -8.96 7.44
N PHE A 914 -13.65 -8.06 8.13
CA PHE A 914 -13.03 -7.02 8.96
C PHE A 914 -13.09 -7.41 10.44
N ARG A 915 -12.08 -8.10 10.96
CA ARG A 915 -12.14 -8.73 12.30
C ARG A 915 -11.17 -8.10 13.29
N GLU A 916 -11.25 -8.47 14.58
CA GLU A 916 -10.30 -8.18 15.68
C GLU A 916 -9.91 -6.71 16.04
N PHE A 917 -9.70 -5.81 15.07
CA PHE A 917 -9.19 -4.45 15.26
C PHE A 917 -10.00 -3.42 14.48
N ALA A 918 -10.17 -2.24 15.07
CA ALA A 918 -10.84 -1.10 14.46
C ALA A 918 -9.83 0.03 14.21
N GLY A 919 -10.21 1.05 13.44
CA GLY A 919 -9.35 2.21 13.19
C GLY A 919 -9.15 2.53 11.72
N THR A 920 -8.19 3.39 11.45
CA THR A 920 -7.90 3.94 10.12
C THR A 920 -6.88 3.10 9.36
N PHE A 921 -7.23 2.73 8.14
CA PHE A 921 -6.45 1.93 7.21
C PHE A 921 -6.43 2.58 5.81
N MET A 922 -5.61 2.03 4.91
CA MET A 922 -5.43 2.54 3.56
C MET A 922 -5.80 1.53 2.49
N GLU A 923 -6.17 2.04 1.32
CA GLU A 923 -6.32 1.30 0.07
C GLU A 923 -5.71 2.13 -1.06
N HIS A 924 -4.91 1.53 -1.94
CA HIS A 924 -4.21 2.28 -2.99
C HIS A 924 -3.69 1.42 -4.13
N CYS A 925 -3.38 2.06 -5.26
CA CYS A 925 -2.49 1.44 -6.24
C CYS A 925 -1.07 1.39 -5.65
N HIS A 926 -0.43 0.22 -5.74
CA HIS A 926 0.91 0.01 -5.23
C HIS A 926 1.99 0.17 -6.31
N ASN A 927 1.63 0.69 -7.49
CA ASN A 927 2.56 1.55 -8.23
C ASN A 927 2.71 2.83 -7.39
N THR A 928 3.79 2.93 -6.63
CA THR A 928 3.90 3.93 -5.57
C THR A 928 4.05 5.35 -6.12
N GLN A 929 4.38 5.52 -7.41
CA GLN A 929 4.25 6.80 -8.11
C GLN A 929 2.79 7.21 -8.32
N HIS A 930 1.91 6.25 -8.61
CA HIS A 930 0.47 6.50 -8.67
C HIS A 930 -0.05 6.80 -7.26
N GLU A 931 0.39 6.04 -6.25
CA GLU A 931 0.08 6.27 -4.82
C GLU A 931 0.43 7.69 -4.37
N ASP A 932 1.63 8.18 -4.69
CA ASP A 932 2.12 9.50 -4.30
C ASP A 932 1.40 10.66 -5.04
N HIS A 933 0.65 10.40 -6.15
CA HIS A 933 0.09 11.47 -7.02
C HIS A 933 -1.39 11.33 -7.48
N SER A 934 -2.39 10.89 -6.72
CA SER A 934 -2.42 10.35 -5.36
C SER A 934 -3.52 9.29 -5.27
N MET A 935 -3.29 8.15 -5.95
CA MET A 935 -4.19 6.99 -6.05
C MET A 935 -4.20 6.18 -4.74
N LEU A 936 -4.59 6.86 -3.68
CA LEU A 936 -4.56 6.43 -2.30
C LEU A 936 -5.84 6.93 -1.64
N MET A 937 -6.47 6.10 -0.82
CA MET A 937 -7.63 6.49 -0.06
C MET A 937 -7.60 5.92 1.35
N ARG A 938 -8.23 6.66 2.26
CA ARG A 938 -8.48 6.24 3.62
C ARG A 938 -9.83 5.53 3.73
N TRP A 939 -9.85 4.45 4.50
CA TRP A 939 -11.06 3.80 4.99
C TRP A 939 -10.91 3.47 6.48
N ASP A 940 -12.03 3.39 7.20
CA ASP A 940 -12.02 3.18 8.65
C ASP A 940 -12.84 1.93 9.01
N ILE A 941 -12.29 1.02 9.82
CA ILE A 941 -13.11 -0.01 10.48
C ILE A 941 -13.79 0.62 11.69
N GLU A 942 -15.11 0.72 11.65
CA GLU A 942 -15.92 1.28 12.74
C GLU A 942 -16.12 0.31 13.89
N ASN A 943 -16.06 0.82 15.12
CA ASN A 943 -16.58 0.08 16.26
C ASN A 943 -18.12 0.01 16.20
N PRO A 944 -18.75 -1.08 16.67
CA PRO A 944 -20.21 -1.15 16.77
C PRO A 944 -20.78 0.02 17.60
N GLY A 945 -21.62 0.84 16.97
CA GLY A 945 -22.24 2.03 17.59
C GLY A 945 -21.38 3.28 17.58
N GLN A 946 -20.30 3.32 16.80
CA GLN A 946 -19.47 4.51 16.60
C GLN A 946 -20.28 5.60 15.86
N LEU A 947 -20.32 6.81 16.44
CA LEU A 947 -21.09 7.95 15.92
C LEU A 947 -20.24 9.01 15.22
N LYS A 948 -18.91 8.89 15.28
CA LYS A 948 -17.96 9.88 14.75
C LYS A 948 -16.78 9.19 14.08
N ALA A 949 -16.27 9.80 13.02
CA ALA A 949 -15.07 9.30 12.36
C ALA A 949 -13.88 9.45 13.30
N PHE A 950 -12.87 8.64 13.05
CA PHE A 950 -11.57 8.79 13.68
C PHE A 950 -10.95 10.13 13.26
N LEU A 951 -10.34 10.86 14.19
CA LEU A 951 -9.72 12.17 13.90
C LEU A 951 -8.46 12.00 13.07
N THR A 952 -8.18 12.96 12.19
CA THR A 952 -6.96 12.92 11.38
C THR A 952 -5.80 13.53 12.15
N PRO A 953 -4.68 12.81 12.38
CA PRO A 953 -3.50 13.35 13.03
C PRO A 953 -2.76 14.29 12.08
N GLU A 954 -2.17 15.34 12.65
CA GLU A 954 -1.36 16.33 11.93
C GLU A 954 0.00 16.45 12.62
N PRO A 955 0.99 15.59 12.26
CA PRO A 955 2.31 15.63 12.85
C PRO A 955 3.11 16.88 12.46
N GLN A 956 3.74 17.52 13.43
CA GLN A 956 4.58 18.70 13.28
C GLN A 956 5.83 18.61 14.17
N TRP A 957 6.84 19.45 13.90
CA TRP A 957 8.03 19.55 14.75
C TRP A 957 7.72 19.82 16.22
N ASN A 958 6.63 20.55 16.49
CA ASN A 958 6.20 20.94 17.83
C ASN A 958 5.10 20.03 18.44
N GLY A 959 4.88 18.84 17.87
CA GLY A 959 3.90 17.85 18.35
C GLY A 959 2.88 17.46 17.29
N VAL A 960 1.81 16.79 17.70
CA VAL A 960 0.75 16.33 16.79
C VAL A 960 -0.55 17.02 17.18
N THR A 961 -1.18 17.69 16.21
CA THR A 961 -2.55 18.21 16.33
C THR A 961 -3.55 17.26 15.66
N TYR A 962 -4.83 17.57 15.75
CA TYR A 962 -5.89 16.79 15.12
C TYR A 962 -6.87 17.68 14.38
N THR A 963 -7.33 17.20 13.24
CA THR A 963 -8.40 17.80 12.43
C THR A 963 -9.59 16.84 12.39
N GLU A 964 -10.81 17.38 12.44
CA GLU A 964 -12.02 16.58 12.27
C GLU A 964 -12.04 15.95 10.88
N SER A 965 -12.42 14.67 10.83
CA SER A 965 -12.57 13.95 9.56
C SER A 965 -14.01 14.10 9.06
N PHE A 966 -14.18 14.03 7.74
CA PHE A 966 -15.48 13.96 7.10
C PHE A 966 -15.62 12.64 6.34
N GLU A 967 -16.86 12.24 6.08
CA GLU A 967 -17.19 10.98 5.42
C GLU A 967 -17.83 11.24 4.07
N LEU A 968 -17.54 10.39 3.10
CA LEU A 968 -18.39 10.31 1.91
C LEU A 968 -19.78 9.78 2.31
N PRO A 969 -20.87 10.26 1.68
CA PRO A 969 -22.21 9.74 1.96
C PRO A 969 -22.33 8.21 1.79
N THR A 970 -21.50 7.63 0.93
CA THR A 970 -21.42 6.19 0.65
C THR A 970 -20.55 5.41 1.65
N ALA A 971 -19.77 6.10 2.49
CA ALA A 971 -18.80 5.45 3.36
C ALA A 971 -19.46 4.59 4.46
N SER A 972 -20.49 5.11 5.16
CA SER A 972 -21.09 4.44 6.31
C SER A 972 -22.58 4.13 6.11
N ALA A 973 -22.93 2.85 5.93
CA ALA A 973 -24.32 2.38 5.91
C ALA A 973 -25.06 2.63 7.25
N VAL A 974 -24.33 2.95 8.32
CA VAL A 974 -24.84 2.92 9.70
C VAL A 974 -24.93 4.32 10.30
N ARG A 975 -24.00 5.23 9.97
CA ARG A 975 -24.20 6.64 10.27
C ARG A 975 -25.29 7.25 9.38
N ALA A 976 -25.43 6.81 8.14
CA ALA A 976 -26.56 7.18 7.29
C ALA A 976 -27.93 6.76 7.88
N SER A 977 -27.99 5.71 8.71
CA SER A 977 -29.24 5.23 9.34
C SER A 977 -29.42 5.62 10.82
N GLN A 978 -28.35 6.00 11.52
CA GLN A 978 -28.36 6.36 12.96
C GLN A 978 -28.22 7.85 13.24
N VAL A 979 -27.73 8.64 12.28
CA VAL A 979 -27.87 10.10 12.32
C VAL A 979 -29.30 10.39 11.88
N GLY A 980 -30.24 10.32 12.84
CA GLY A 980 -31.59 10.83 12.68
C GLY A 980 -31.59 12.35 12.52
N ASP A 981 -30.92 12.85 11.50
CA ASP A 981 -31.14 14.18 10.95
C ASP A 981 -31.71 14.01 9.55
N VAL A 982 -32.98 13.60 9.57
CA VAL A 982 -33.84 13.59 8.40
C VAL A 982 -33.88 14.99 7.77
N THR A 983 -33.57 16.07 8.49
CA THR A 983 -33.52 17.45 7.97
C THR A 983 -32.28 17.72 7.11
N ALA A 984 -31.10 17.19 7.45
CA ALA A 984 -29.88 17.37 6.64
C ALA A 984 -29.88 16.44 5.41
N ALA A 985 -30.42 15.23 5.56
CA ALA A 985 -30.75 14.37 4.43
C ALA A 985 -31.89 14.96 3.59
N GLU A 986 -32.94 15.56 4.19
CA GLU A 986 -34.03 16.23 3.48
C GLU A 986 -33.57 17.54 2.81
N GLU A 987 -32.63 18.31 3.35
CA GLU A 987 -32.10 19.53 2.69
C GLU A 987 -31.16 19.17 1.53
N PHE A 988 -30.47 18.02 1.61
CA PHE A 988 -29.71 17.40 0.52
C PHE A 988 -30.64 16.78 -0.56
N LEU A 989 -31.74 16.15 -0.13
CA LEU A 989 -32.76 15.52 -0.99
C LEU A 989 -33.79 16.52 -1.57
N GLN A 990 -33.96 17.73 -1.00
CA GLN A 990 -34.85 18.77 -1.51
C GLN A 990 -34.18 19.67 -2.57
N ASN A 991 -32.84 19.68 -2.63
CA ASN A 991 -32.06 20.52 -3.56
C ASN A 991 -31.41 19.76 -4.72
N ASN A 992 -31.50 18.42 -4.77
CA ASN A 992 -30.93 17.61 -5.85
C ASN A 992 -31.97 16.59 -6.34
N ASP A 993 -32.32 16.62 -7.62
CA ASP A 993 -33.40 15.79 -8.16
C ASP A 993 -32.97 14.31 -8.29
N ALA A 994 -33.56 13.49 -7.42
CA ALA A 994 -33.30 12.06 -7.25
C ALA A 994 -33.89 11.14 -8.35
N SER A 995 -34.39 11.68 -9.46
CA SER A 995 -35.06 10.87 -10.49
C SER A 995 -34.11 10.23 -11.53
N ASP A 996 -32.85 10.69 -11.59
CA ASP A 996 -31.89 10.25 -12.61
C ASP A 996 -31.00 9.08 -12.16
N LEU A 997 -30.99 8.74 -10.86
CA LEU A 997 -29.94 7.90 -10.29
C LEU A 997 -30.33 6.45 -9.97
N LEU A 998 -31.59 6.00 -10.18
CA LEU A 998 -32.01 4.70 -9.64
C LEU A 998 -32.88 3.79 -10.55
N CYS A 999 -32.74 3.85 -11.88
CA CYS A 999 -33.25 2.79 -12.77
C CYS A 999 -32.36 2.61 -14.01
N PRO A 1000 -31.91 1.39 -14.39
CA PRO A 1000 -31.27 1.19 -15.68
C PRO A 1000 -32.28 1.44 -16.81
N PRO A 1001 -31.85 1.86 -18.02
CA PRO A 1001 -32.76 2.20 -19.11
C PRO A 1001 -33.65 1.00 -19.49
N GLY A 1002 -34.96 1.09 -19.18
CA GLY A 1002 -35.99 0.21 -19.74
C GLY A 1002 -36.77 -0.71 -18.78
N ALA A 1003 -36.56 -0.67 -17.47
CA ALA A 1003 -37.34 -1.47 -16.53
C ALA A 1003 -38.67 -0.79 -16.14
N THR A 1004 -39.75 -1.08 -16.87
CA THR A 1004 -41.09 -0.70 -16.44
C THR A 1004 -41.65 -1.78 -15.51
N THR A 1005 -41.88 -1.41 -14.24
CA THR A 1005 -42.64 -2.08 -13.17
C THR A 1005 -41.90 -3.02 -12.18
N ALA A 1006 -41.84 -2.54 -10.93
CA ALA A 1006 -41.79 -3.19 -9.61
C ALA A 1006 -40.46 -3.80 -9.09
N CYS A 1007 -39.76 -3.04 -8.22
CA CYS A 1007 -38.79 -3.52 -7.22
C CYS A 1007 -39.51 -3.74 -5.86
N PRO A 1008 -39.47 -4.94 -5.23
CA PRO A 1008 -40.11 -5.19 -3.94
C PRO A 1008 -39.16 -5.59 -2.79
N GLY A 1009 -39.43 -5.09 -1.57
CA GLY A 1009 -39.35 -5.87 -0.31
C GLY A 1009 -38.46 -5.34 0.83
N ALA A 1010 -39.02 -4.53 1.74
CA ALA A 1010 -38.46 -4.23 3.06
C ALA A 1010 -39.16 -5.06 4.16
N PRO A 1011 -38.48 -5.53 5.23
CA PRO A 1011 -39.11 -5.90 6.49
C PRO A 1011 -38.98 -4.82 7.57
N ASP A 1012 -39.98 -4.80 8.47
CA ASP A 1012 -40.32 -3.77 9.45
C ASP A 1012 -39.30 -3.50 10.57
N VAL A 1013 -39.32 -2.24 11.02
CA VAL A 1013 -38.50 -1.54 12.03
C VAL A 1013 -38.75 -2.02 13.48
N ILE A 1014 -37.71 -2.10 14.32
CA ILE A 1014 -37.81 -2.20 15.78
C ILE A 1014 -37.15 -0.96 16.43
N VAL A 1015 -37.91 -0.22 17.26
CA VAL A 1015 -37.45 0.89 18.11
C VAL A 1015 -37.30 0.38 19.56
N PRO A 1016 -36.20 0.67 20.30
CA PRO A 1016 -36.06 0.21 21.69
C PRO A 1016 -36.74 1.15 22.70
N GLU A 1017 -37.64 0.60 23.51
CA GLU A 1017 -38.32 1.27 24.65
C GLU A 1017 -37.48 1.18 25.94
N PRO A 1018 -37.43 2.21 26.80
CA PRO A 1018 -36.68 2.16 28.07
C PRO A 1018 -37.36 1.25 29.11
N THR A 1019 -36.72 0.13 29.48
CA THR A 1019 -37.23 -0.82 30.47
C THR A 1019 -36.59 -0.68 31.85
N ILE A 1020 -37.40 -0.59 32.92
CA ILE A 1020 -36.94 -0.61 34.31
C ILE A 1020 -37.38 -1.92 34.99
N THR A 1021 -36.43 -2.71 35.47
CA THR A 1021 -36.69 -4.02 36.09
C THR A 1021 -36.58 -4.00 37.61
N GLY A 1022 -37.38 -4.81 38.30
CA GLY A 1022 -37.18 -5.12 39.71
C GLY A 1022 -37.42 -6.60 40.02
N THR A 1023 -36.85 -7.08 41.12
CA THR A 1023 -36.96 -8.49 41.54
C THR A 1023 -37.95 -8.64 42.69
N VAL A 1024 -38.79 -9.69 42.64
CA VAL A 1024 -39.76 -10.02 43.69
C VAL A 1024 -39.02 -10.59 44.90
N ASN A 1025 -39.29 -10.05 46.09
CA ASN A 1025 -38.62 -10.49 47.32
C ASN A 1025 -39.16 -11.82 47.88
N ASP A 1026 -38.48 -12.36 48.88
CA ASP A 1026 -38.78 -13.65 49.54
C ASP A 1026 -40.19 -13.75 50.15
N LEU A 1027 -40.90 -12.63 50.30
CA LEU A 1027 -42.29 -12.57 50.79
C LEU A 1027 -43.32 -12.49 49.65
N GLY A 1028 -42.89 -12.67 48.40
CA GLY A 1028 -43.72 -12.61 47.21
C GLY A 1028 -44.23 -11.21 46.90
N ARG A 1029 -43.46 -10.17 47.24
CA ARG A 1029 -43.85 -8.76 47.02
C ARG A 1029 -42.77 -8.02 46.25
N ILE A 1030 -43.20 -7.01 45.51
CA ILE A 1030 -42.30 -6.12 44.79
C ILE A 1030 -42.78 -4.68 44.84
N ARG A 1031 -41.84 -3.74 44.83
CA ARG A 1031 -42.09 -2.31 44.66
C ARG A 1031 -41.02 -1.73 43.74
N ILE A 1032 -41.43 -1.16 42.62
CA ILE A 1032 -40.54 -0.54 41.63
C ILE A 1032 -40.93 0.92 41.51
N THR A 1033 -39.95 1.82 41.50
CA THR A 1033 -40.16 3.26 41.28
C THR A 1033 -39.15 3.76 40.28
N GLY A 1034 -39.56 4.63 39.37
CA GLY A 1034 -38.71 5.21 38.33
C GLY A 1034 -39.37 6.43 37.71
N ASN A 1035 -38.74 7.02 36.70
CA ASN A 1035 -39.30 8.11 35.91
C ASN A 1035 -39.29 7.70 34.43
N VAL A 1036 -40.41 7.89 33.75
CA VAL A 1036 -40.63 7.53 32.34
C VAL A 1036 -40.80 8.75 31.42
N GLY A 1037 -40.56 9.95 31.95
CA GLY A 1037 -40.77 11.21 31.26
C GLY A 1037 -42.22 11.72 31.39
N ALA A 1038 -42.38 13.04 31.41
CA ALA A 1038 -43.69 13.68 31.57
C ALA A 1038 -44.66 13.26 30.47
N GLY A 1039 -45.89 12.89 30.84
CA GLY A 1039 -46.94 12.47 29.91
C GLY A 1039 -46.96 10.98 29.54
N ASN A 1040 -45.97 10.18 29.98
CA ASN A 1040 -45.95 8.73 29.75
C ASN A 1040 -46.50 7.94 30.95
N GLU A 1041 -47.15 6.81 30.71
CA GLU A 1041 -47.61 5.92 31.78
C GLU A 1041 -46.76 4.65 31.86
N ALA A 1042 -46.35 4.28 33.08
CA ALA A 1042 -45.67 3.04 33.36
C ALA A 1042 -46.67 1.90 33.66
N THR A 1043 -46.53 0.77 32.98
CA THR A 1043 -47.36 -0.41 33.18
C THR A 1043 -46.49 -1.66 33.36
N ALA A 1044 -46.96 -2.61 34.16
CA ALA A 1044 -46.30 -3.90 34.32
C ALA A 1044 -47.35 -4.98 34.61
N PRO A 1045 -47.37 -6.09 33.86
CA PRO A 1045 -48.34 -7.16 34.06
C PRO A 1045 -48.33 -7.67 35.51
N GLY A 1046 -49.50 -7.68 36.15
CA GLY A 1046 -49.66 -8.18 37.53
C GLY A 1046 -49.24 -7.21 38.64
N LEU A 1047 -48.73 -6.01 38.31
CA LEU A 1047 -48.47 -4.94 39.28
C LEU A 1047 -49.51 -3.83 39.16
N GLN A 1048 -49.82 -3.18 40.29
CA GLN A 1048 -50.53 -1.91 40.28
C GLN A 1048 -49.50 -0.78 40.20
N CYS A 1049 -49.46 -0.11 39.05
CA CYS A 1049 -48.63 1.05 38.76
C CYS A 1049 -49.45 2.33 38.83
N VAL A 1050 -48.86 3.40 39.35
CA VAL A 1050 -49.40 4.77 39.30
C VAL A 1050 -48.28 5.68 38.86
N THR A 1051 -48.50 6.45 37.81
CA THR A 1051 -47.57 7.45 37.26
C THR A 1051 -48.15 8.83 37.47
N ASP A 1052 -47.34 9.80 37.87
CA ASP A 1052 -47.75 11.19 38.02
C ASP A 1052 -47.51 12.00 36.72
N PRO A 1053 -48.07 13.21 36.60
CA PRO A 1053 -47.98 14.02 35.37
C PRO A 1053 -46.55 14.37 34.95
N GLU A 1054 -45.61 14.43 35.90
CA GLU A 1054 -44.19 14.68 35.66
C GLU A 1054 -43.43 13.41 35.22
N GLY A 1055 -44.11 12.26 35.15
CA GLY A 1055 -43.56 11.00 34.66
C GLY A 1055 -42.94 10.10 35.72
N GLU A 1056 -43.02 10.45 37.01
CA GLU A 1056 -42.58 9.54 38.08
C GLU A 1056 -43.64 8.48 38.36
N PHE A 1057 -43.24 7.22 38.39
CA PHE A 1057 -44.14 6.11 38.66
C PHE A 1057 -43.75 5.26 39.87
N ARG A 1058 -44.75 4.60 40.44
CA ARG A 1058 -44.59 3.59 41.49
C ARG A 1058 -45.48 2.36 41.23
N CYS A 1059 -44.85 1.23 40.92
CA CYS A 1059 -45.49 -0.07 40.75
C CYS A 1059 -45.37 -0.93 42.00
N ARG A 1060 -46.43 -1.68 42.36
CA ARG A 1060 -46.43 -2.60 43.51
C ARG A 1060 -47.20 -3.88 43.21
N GLY A 1061 -46.71 -5.01 43.70
CA GLY A 1061 -47.38 -6.31 43.59
C GLY A 1061 -47.25 -7.15 44.85
N ARG A 1062 -48.17 -8.10 45.02
CA ARG A 1062 -48.21 -9.06 46.12
C ARG A 1062 -48.62 -10.44 45.60
N ASP A 1063 -48.27 -11.48 46.36
CA ASP A 1063 -48.54 -12.89 46.05
C ASP A 1063 -47.88 -13.36 44.74
N LEU A 1064 -46.70 -12.80 44.46
CA LEU A 1064 -45.86 -13.12 43.30
C LEU A 1064 -44.76 -14.13 43.67
N THR A 1065 -44.18 -14.84 42.71
CA THR A 1065 -43.13 -15.83 42.97
C THR A 1065 -41.82 -15.14 43.38
N PRO A 1066 -41.23 -15.47 44.53
CA PRO A 1066 -39.93 -14.90 44.93
C PRO A 1066 -38.81 -15.20 43.92
N GLY A 1067 -38.00 -14.18 43.62
CA GLY A 1067 -36.88 -14.27 42.68
C GLY A 1067 -37.22 -13.90 41.23
N ASP A 1068 -38.49 -13.80 40.86
CA ASP A 1068 -38.90 -13.39 39.51
C ASP A 1068 -38.50 -11.93 39.25
N ILE A 1069 -37.99 -11.66 38.04
CA ILE A 1069 -37.70 -10.31 37.55
C ILE A 1069 -38.92 -9.82 36.76
N ILE A 1070 -39.49 -8.69 37.18
CA ILE A 1070 -40.61 -8.06 36.50
C ILE A 1070 -40.14 -6.74 35.91
N THR A 1071 -40.42 -6.57 34.62
CA THR A 1071 -40.09 -5.38 33.84
C THR A 1071 -41.28 -4.45 33.81
N VAL A 1072 -41.03 -3.16 34.06
CA VAL A 1072 -42.00 -2.08 33.84
C VAL A 1072 -41.72 -1.46 32.48
N THR A 1073 -42.76 -1.41 31.66
CA THR A 1073 -42.75 -0.87 30.29
C THR A 1073 -43.55 0.42 30.24
N THR A 1074 -43.11 1.35 29.40
CA THR A 1074 -43.84 2.57 29.09
C THR A 1074 -44.92 2.28 28.05
N SER A 1075 -46.07 2.92 28.19
CA SER A 1075 -47.02 3.04 27.09
C SER A 1075 -47.10 4.52 26.71
N VAL A 1076 -46.64 4.84 25.50
CA VAL A 1076 -46.96 6.09 24.84
C VAL A 1076 -48.47 6.06 24.53
N PRO A 1077 -49.26 7.07 24.92
CA PRO A 1077 -50.63 7.16 24.43
C PRO A 1077 -50.59 7.28 22.90
N ALA A 1078 -51.17 6.30 22.21
CA ALA A 1078 -51.24 6.28 20.75
C ALA A 1078 -51.92 7.57 20.24
N PRO A 1079 -51.37 8.25 19.22
CA PRO A 1079 -52.09 9.32 18.55
C PRO A 1079 -53.27 8.72 17.81
N GLU A 1080 -54.49 9.17 18.13
CA GLU A 1080 -55.62 9.05 17.21
C GLU A 1080 -55.28 9.85 15.94
N PRO A 1081 -55.67 9.36 14.74
CA PRO A 1081 -55.37 10.05 13.49
C PRO A 1081 -56.13 11.37 13.47
N GLU A 1082 -55.42 12.47 13.66
CA GLU A 1082 -55.97 13.79 13.38
C GLU A 1082 -56.07 13.98 11.86
N PRO A 1083 -57.18 14.56 11.36
CA PRO A 1083 -57.29 14.94 9.96
C PRO A 1083 -56.23 16.00 9.66
N GLU A 1084 -55.55 15.88 8.52
CA GLU A 1084 -54.61 16.89 8.06
C GLU A 1084 -55.24 18.29 8.13
N PRO A 1085 -54.54 19.31 8.66
CA PRO A 1085 -55.04 20.66 8.63
C PRO A 1085 -55.11 21.10 7.16
N GLU A 1086 -56.32 21.29 6.64
CA GLU A 1086 -56.47 21.81 5.28
C GLU A 1086 -55.75 23.17 5.17
N PRO A 1087 -54.93 23.39 4.13
CA PRO A 1087 -54.21 24.64 3.97
C PRO A 1087 -55.20 25.80 3.90
N VAL A 1088 -55.00 26.81 4.74
CA VAL A 1088 -55.91 27.96 4.80
C VAL A 1088 -55.69 28.81 3.56
N ALA A 1089 -56.59 28.65 2.58
CA ALA A 1089 -56.56 29.37 1.32
C ALA A 1089 -57.54 30.55 1.33
N PHE A 1090 -57.05 31.74 0.99
CA PHE A 1090 -57.86 32.95 0.86
C PHE A 1090 -57.98 33.34 -0.60
N THR A 1091 -59.19 33.66 -1.06
CA THR A 1091 -59.42 34.04 -2.45
C THR A 1091 -59.93 35.47 -2.59
N GLY A 1092 -59.55 36.14 -3.68
CA GLY A 1092 -60.07 37.45 -4.05
C GLY A 1092 -60.25 37.56 -5.55
N THR A 1093 -61.32 38.24 -5.96
CA THR A 1093 -61.63 38.46 -7.37
C THR A 1093 -61.09 39.80 -7.83
N VAL A 1094 -60.39 39.80 -8.97
CA VAL A 1094 -59.85 41.00 -9.61
C VAL A 1094 -60.99 41.90 -10.07
N ASP A 1095 -60.97 43.16 -9.67
CA ASP A 1095 -62.00 44.13 -9.98
C ASP A 1095 -61.98 44.58 -11.46
N GLN A 1096 -62.99 45.36 -11.87
CA GLN A 1096 -63.10 45.86 -13.25
C GLN A 1096 -61.95 46.79 -13.69
N ARG A 1097 -61.08 47.21 -12.78
CA ARG A 1097 -59.89 48.02 -13.06
C ARG A 1097 -58.61 47.19 -13.06
N GLY A 1098 -58.72 45.87 -12.92
CA GLY A 1098 -57.61 44.94 -12.93
C GLY A 1098 -56.83 44.90 -11.62
N HIS A 1099 -57.46 45.23 -10.50
CA HIS A 1099 -56.83 45.23 -9.18
C HIS A 1099 -57.44 44.16 -8.26
N VAL A 1100 -56.63 43.56 -7.40
CA VAL A 1100 -57.11 42.70 -6.31
C VAL A 1100 -56.31 42.95 -5.05
N GLU A 1101 -57.00 42.85 -3.92
CA GLU A 1101 -56.42 42.95 -2.58
C GLU A 1101 -57.03 41.85 -1.70
N ILE A 1102 -56.18 41.01 -1.13
CA ILE A 1102 -56.56 39.85 -0.33
C ILE A 1102 -55.82 39.95 0.99
N ALA A 1103 -56.56 39.89 2.10
CA ALA A 1103 -56.00 39.90 3.44
C ALA A 1103 -56.56 38.71 4.21
N GLY A 1104 -55.74 38.12 5.07
CA GLY A 1104 -56.09 36.96 5.88
C GLY A 1104 -55.04 36.71 6.96
N ASN A 1105 -55.14 35.59 7.65
CA ASN A 1105 -54.13 35.12 8.59
C ASN A 1105 -53.78 33.68 8.23
N VAL A 1106 -52.50 33.42 7.95
CA VAL A 1106 -51.99 32.09 7.57
C VAL A 1106 -51.39 31.30 8.74
N GLY A 1107 -51.50 31.82 9.96
CA GLY A 1107 -50.90 31.27 11.17
C GLY A 1107 -49.54 31.90 11.48
N ALA A 1108 -49.24 32.08 12.77
CA ALA A 1108 -47.99 32.68 13.21
C ALA A 1108 -46.80 31.79 12.83
N GLY A 1109 -45.79 32.38 12.20
CA GLY A 1109 -44.62 31.66 11.67
C GLY A 1109 -44.68 31.37 10.17
N ASN A 1110 -45.88 31.37 9.58
CA ASN A 1110 -46.09 31.02 8.15
C ASN A 1110 -46.07 32.28 7.27
N GLN A 1111 -45.71 32.14 6.00
CA GLN A 1111 -45.73 33.24 5.01
C GLN A 1111 -46.86 33.05 3.99
N ALA A 1112 -47.51 34.16 3.64
CA ALA A 1112 -48.59 34.15 2.65
C ALA A 1112 -47.99 34.30 1.25
N ILE A 1113 -48.28 33.34 0.38
CA ILE A 1113 -47.71 33.26 -0.96
C ILE A 1113 -48.84 33.26 -1.99
N ALA A 1114 -48.72 34.14 -2.97
CA ALA A 1114 -49.48 34.10 -4.21
C ALA A 1114 -48.57 34.59 -5.35
N PRO A 1115 -48.21 33.73 -6.32
CA PRO A 1115 -47.21 34.07 -7.33
C PRO A 1115 -47.50 35.35 -8.14
N GLU A 1116 -48.79 35.68 -8.31
CA GLU A 1116 -49.24 36.85 -9.08
C GLU A 1116 -49.43 38.12 -8.25
N LEU A 1117 -49.32 38.04 -6.92
CA LEU A 1117 -49.52 39.17 -6.01
C LEU A 1117 -48.26 39.47 -5.22
N ARG A 1118 -48.12 40.72 -4.79
CA ARG A 1118 -47.11 41.07 -3.81
C ARG A 1118 -47.71 40.96 -2.42
N CYS A 1119 -47.25 39.97 -1.66
CA CYS A 1119 -47.71 39.67 -0.31
C CYS A 1119 -46.73 40.19 0.75
N ILE A 1120 -47.27 40.69 1.85
CA ILE A 1120 -46.51 41.02 3.07
C ILE A 1120 -47.22 40.31 4.22
N THR A 1121 -46.48 39.50 4.96
CA THR A 1121 -46.96 38.76 6.12
C THR A 1121 -46.23 39.23 7.38
N GLU A 1122 -47.00 39.49 8.43
CA GLU A 1122 -46.50 39.83 9.77
C GLU A 1122 -46.18 38.56 10.56
N THR A 1123 -45.37 38.68 11.61
CA THR A 1123 -44.87 37.53 12.40
C THR A 1123 -45.98 36.75 13.12
N ASN A 1124 -47.15 37.33 13.32
CA ASN A 1124 -48.33 36.65 13.87
C ASN A 1124 -49.17 35.93 12.79
N GLY A 1125 -48.73 35.93 11.53
CA GLY A 1125 -49.38 35.27 10.40
C GLY A 1125 -50.39 36.14 9.64
N ASP A 1126 -50.70 37.35 10.10
CA ASP A 1126 -51.59 38.26 9.37
C ASP A 1126 -50.90 38.73 8.08
N PHE A 1127 -51.62 38.73 6.96
CA PHE A 1127 -51.06 39.14 5.68
C PHE A 1127 -51.97 40.04 4.87
N LEU A 1128 -51.33 40.75 3.93
CA LEU A 1128 -51.99 41.54 2.90
C LEU A 1128 -51.27 41.40 1.56
N CYS A 1129 -51.98 40.87 0.55
CA CYS A 1129 -51.52 40.71 -0.82
C CYS A 1129 -52.23 41.68 -1.76
N ARG A 1130 -51.49 42.36 -2.64
CA ARG A 1130 -52.04 43.29 -3.64
C ARG A 1130 -51.48 43.04 -5.03
N GLY A 1131 -52.33 43.13 -6.05
CA GLY A 1131 -51.96 43.05 -7.46
C GLY A 1131 -52.64 44.13 -8.30
N ARG A 1132 -52.00 44.55 -9.40
CA ARG A 1132 -52.56 45.50 -10.37
C ARG A 1132 -52.20 45.09 -11.80
N GLY A 1133 -53.08 45.40 -12.76
CA GLY A 1133 -52.90 45.03 -14.16
C GLY A 1133 -53.33 43.60 -14.49
N LEU A 1134 -54.08 42.97 -13.58
CA LEU A 1134 -54.60 41.62 -13.71
C LEU A 1134 -55.93 41.63 -14.49
N THR A 1135 -56.34 40.49 -15.04
CA THR A 1135 -57.57 40.44 -15.86
C THR A 1135 -58.81 40.57 -14.98
N PRO A 1136 -59.71 41.53 -15.24
CA PRO A 1136 -60.94 41.67 -14.47
C PRO A 1136 -61.81 40.41 -14.43
N GLY A 1137 -62.21 40.00 -13.22
CA GLY A 1137 -63.06 38.83 -12.98
C GLY A 1137 -62.31 37.55 -12.58
N ASP A 1138 -60.98 37.52 -12.71
CA ASP A 1138 -60.17 36.37 -12.29
C ASP A 1138 -60.17 36.23 -10.76
N VAL A 1139 -60.18 34.98 -10.27
CA VAL A 1139 -60.10 34.68 -8.83
C VAL A 1139 -58.69 34.20 -8.54
N ILE A 1140 -57.99 34.92 -7.66
CA ILE A 1140 -56.63 34.59 -7.23
C ILE A 1140 -56.68 34.04 -5.81
N THR A 1141 -55.91 32.97 -5.58
CA THR A 1141 -55.79 32.30 -4.28
C THR A 1141 -54.45 32.62 -3.64
N VAL A 1142 -54.45 32.89 -2.34
CA VAL A 1142 -53.28 33.03 -1.48
C VAL A 1142 -53.29 31.90 -0.47
N THR A 1143 -52.16 31.19 -0.34
CA THR A 1143 -51.98 30.11 0.63
C THR A 1143 -50.89 30.47 1.63
N GLY A 1144 -50.96 29.87 2.82
CA GLY A 1144 -49.92 29.96 3.85
C GLY A 1144 -49.02 28.74 3.83
N ASP A 1145 -47.71 28.96 3.85
CA ASP A 1145 -46.68 27.93 3.99
C ASP A 1145 -45.84 28.20 5.24
#